data_AF-N9D8V9-F1
#
_entry.id   AF-N9D8V9-F1
#
_cell.length_a   1.000
_cell.length_b   1.000
_cell.length_c   1.000
_cell.angle_alpha   90.00
_cell.angle_beta   90.00
_cell.angle_gamma   90.00
#
_symmetry.space_group_name_H-M   'P 1'
#
loop_
_entity.id
_entity.type
_entity.pdbx_description
1 polymer ?
#
loop_
_entity_poly.entity_id
_entity_poly.type
_entity_poly.pdbx_seq_one_letter_code
_entity_poly.pdbx_strand_id
1 'polypeptide(L)'
;MIPYKIAIDAFIRSIDINKKRPICLLLGAGASISSGMPSAERCIWEWKREIFITKNPLLRETVGELSLQGTKDRIQKWLDQRGEYPILNSPEEYSFYAKECYITEQDRRSFFQQYVEMAKPHIGYKLLPLLAQAKIIKTVWTTNFDGLVARACHSNDVVCIEIGLDNTQRITRQHSEGEIRVVSLHGDYRYDELKNTDEQLRHQEENLKNNIEHELQDYDLVVIGYSGRDKSLMTVLENIFSKTVKSRLFWCGYGETISQPVMELLELARKNNRDAFYVSTEGFDDTVEQISRKLLNDNMLSKALSMLQEIPCIAKKPAKFTAPENDISSLIKSNAYPFVKLPSQFLKVTLKYPEGSLNYIDWLNSKVDFKEVVLSKIGKEIIAFADVDKLRKYLGEFYLSTPTVVNFSKTDVLNDTRIQSLIRRGLIQSIVKNLEFSSDQNKRIWNPDVSSIEFHNGKKYKIIDALILNLNFIKDDIYLTFKPDLLVLNLDESLPDHDVVKTIKNKKFGYQHNKEYSQILEKWADIITKKDLIVSGGGIFNLGKKPLYAGLVNYATRKLPTDFNKHATQKGLIIQDAKLIFGSNSISNEISHINPLKGLVENRPWDYKNTSSGLCPEICINVISTRQDAGIVNNLLRGIHEKSLPEKSEQDYLHPFHGFTNAFGVPITFPKIGENTWRFVDEALSAQKAIDNAKSLANRICYELDALKKLELRTGTVVIIYIPKRWELLTSIKSEHEYFDLHDYIKAYAAQQGISTQFVREKTVNSSQSCRVKWWLSLAFYVKAMRTPWRLESIDNQTAFVGIGYSINRNTYPENSKRIVLGCSHIYSARGEGMQFQLGRIENPIIHHHNPYMSEEDARRTGEKIRQMFFDAKMQLPRRVVIHKRTAFTAEEQRGFIQGLEGVEDIELIEINFEDSFRYLSSKLVNNKLEIDGFPIARGTVIVQSSNTALLWVHGATPSAQNPSFKYFQGKRRIPVPLVIKRYVGQSDISQLANEILGLSKMNWNTFDYYSRLPVTLESANDIARIGVYFNNFSPMSYDYRLLI
;
A
#
# COMPACT_ATOMS: atom_id res chain seq x y z
N MET A 1 -38.40 -5.80 -16.49
CA MET A 1 -38.45 -5.54 -15.04
C MET A 1 -37.34 -4.55 -14.72
N ILE A 2 -37.63 -3.40 -14.12
CA ILE A 2 -36.61 -2.37 -13.86
C ILE A 2 -35.70 -2.86 -12.72
N PRO A 3 -34.36 -2.87 -12.89
CA PRO A 3 -33.46 -3.29 -11.82
C PRO A 3 -33.63 -2.39 -10.58
N TYR A 4 -33.57 -2.97 -9.37
CA TYR A 4 -33.66 -2.20 -8.13
C TYR A 4 -32.34 -1.59 -7.70
N LYS A 5 -31.23 -2.12 -8.20
CA LYS A 5 -29.92 -1.50 -8.10
C LYS A 5 -29.63 -0.68 -9.36
N ILE A 6 -29.19 0.55 -9.20
CA ILE A 6 -28.70 1.40 -10.28
C ILE A 6 -27.30 1.93 -9.94
N ALA A 7 -26.48 2.12 -10.98
CA ALA A 7 -25.17 2.76 -10.82
C ALA A 7 -25.33 4.27 -10.57
N ILE A 8 -24.35 4.87 -9.91
CA ILE A 8 -24.34 6.30 -9.56
C ILE A 8 -24.50 7.22 -10.78
N ASP A 9 -23.92 6.87 -11.93
CA ASP A 9 -24.03 7.64 -13.17
C ASP A 9 -25.48 7.65 -13.71
N ALA A 10 -26.21 6.52 -13.59
CA ALA A 10 -27.61 6.42 -13.95
C ALA A 10 -28.50 7.21 -12.99
N PHE A 11 -28.20 7.18 -11.70
CA PHE A 11 -28.84 8.02 -10.69
C PHE A 11 -28.68 9.52 -11.00
N ILE A 12 -27.46 9.96 -11.30
CA ILE A 12 -27.18 11.36 -11.65
C ILE A 12 -27.95 11.78 -12.91
N ARG A 13 -27.98 10.96 -13.96
CA ARG A 13 -28.79 11.22 -15.16
C ARG A 13 -30.29 11.30 -14.85
N SER A 14 -30.77 10.50 -13.92
CA SER A 14 -32.18 10.49 -13.48
C SER A 14 -32.57 11.78 -12.76
N ILE A 15 -31.68 12.36 -11.97
CA ILE A 15 -31.88 13.70 -11.37
C ILE A 15 -31.80 14.77 -12.45
N ASP A 16 -30.82 14.70 -13.36
CA ASP A 16 -30.56 15.70 -14.42
C ASP A 16 -31.77 15.90 -15.35
N ILE A 17 -32.43 14.82 -15.77
CA ILE A 17 -33.62 14.92 -16.64
C ILE A 17 -34.86 15.42 -15.88
N ASN A 18 -34.88 15.31 -14.55
CA ASN A 18 -35.99 15.71 -13.68
C ASN A 18 -35.68 16.95 -12.81
N LYS A 19 -34.77 17.83 -13.23
CA LYS A 19 -34.37 19.03 -12.44
C LYS A 19 -35.51 19.94 -11.97
N LYS A 20 -36.68 19.88 -12.63
CA LYS A 20 -37.87 20.63 -12.22
C LYS A 20 -38.54 20.08 -10.95
N ARG A 21 -38.16 18.88 -10.50
CA ARG A 21 -38.57 18.24 -9.25
C ARG A 21 -37.34 18.19 -8.32
N PRO A 22 -37.19 19.13 -7.39
CA PRO A 22 -36.05 19.15 -6.46
C PRO A 22 -35.99 17.90 -5.59
N ILE A 23 -34.84 17.67 -4.96
CA ILE A 23 -34.62 16.56 -4.04
C ILE A 23 -34.71 17.03 -2.58
N CYS A 24 -35.28 16.16 -1.75
CA CYS A 24 -35.13 16.19 -0.30
C CYS A 24 -34.02 15.23 0.08
N LEU A 25 -33.04 15.70 0.86
CA LEU A 25 -31.98 14.84 1.40
C LEU A 25 -32.40 14.30 2.76
N LEU A 26 -32.13 13.03 3.02
CA LEU A 26 -32.12 12.48 4.37
C LEU A 26 -30.69 12.06 4.71
N LEU A 27 -30.05 12.80 5.62
CA LEU A 27 -28.66 12.59 6.04
C LEU A 27 -28.60 11.88 7.39
N GLY A 28 -27.92 10.73 7.40
CA GLY A 28 -27.55 10.03 8.64
C GLY A 28 -26.10 10.26 9.07
N ALA A 29 -25.69 9.64 10.16
CA ALA A 29 -24.36 9.83 10.77
C ALA A 29 -23.20 9.51 9.80
N GLY A 30 -23.43 8.61 8.83
CA GLY A 30 -22.46 8.26 7.81
C GLY A 30 -22.07 9.41 6.87
N ALA A 31 -22.92 10.44 6.73
CA ALA A 31 -22.61 11.63 5.94
C ALA A 31 -21.54 12.50 6.61
N SER A 32 -21.43 12.44 7.94
CA SER A 32 -20.58 13.31 8.74
C SER A 32 -19.18 12.74 9.05
N ILE A 33 -18.89 11.50 8.62
CA ILE A 33 -17.63 10.80 8.96
C ILE A 33 -16.40 11.57 8.47
N SER A 34 -16.40 11.97 7.19
CA SER A 34 -15.32 12.77 6.61
C SER A 34 -15.20 14.16 7.24
N SER A 35 -16.22 14.63 7.96
CA SER A 35 -16.23 15.91 8.67
C SER A 35 -15.78 15.78 10.14
N GLY A 36 -15.43 14.57 10.60
CA GLY A 36 -14.92 14.31 11.94
C GLY A 36 -15.97 13.87 12.96
N MET A 37 -17.13 13.38 12.52
CA MET A 37 -18.16 12.81 13.41
C MET A 37 -18.17 11.28 13.35
N PRO A 38 -18.25 10.56 14.48
CA PRO A 38 -18.30 9.11 14.48
C PRO A 38 -19.61 8.58 13.90
N SER A 39 -19.53 7.45 13.18
CA SER A 39 -20.72 6.71 12.76
C SER A 39 -21.38 5.98 13.95
N ALA A 40 -22.67 5.66 13.82
CA ALA A 40 -23.40 4.93 14.86
C ALA A 40 -22.77 3.55 15.16
N GLU A 41 -22.33 2.83 14.13
CA GLU A 41 -21.61 1.56 14.29
C GLU A 41 -20.31 1.75 15.06
N ARG A 42 -19.57 2.82 14.75
CA ARG A 42 -18.31 3.09 15.43
C ARG A 42 -18.53 3.46 16.90
N CYS A 43 -19.58 4.23 17.22
CA CYS A 43 -19.98 4.48 18.61
C CYS A 43 -20.27 3.18 19.38
N ILE A 44 -21.07 2.26 18.80
CA ILE A 44 -21.37 0.96 19.42
C ILE A 44 -20.09 0.22 19.79
N TRP A 45 -19.12 0.13 18.86
CA TRP A 45 -17.87 -0.58 19.12
C TRP A 45 -16.98 0.10 20.15
N GLU A 46 -16.98 1.44 20.20
CA GLU A 46 -16.26 2.17 21.24
C GLU A 46 -16.87 1.94 22.61
N TRP A 47 -18.19 2.02 22.74
CA TRP A 47 -18.88 1.72 24.01
C TRP A 47 -18.68 0.27 24.44
N LYS A 48 -18.79 -0.69 23.52
CA LYS A 48 -18.44 -2.10 23.79
C LYS A 48 -17.02 -2.25 24.31
N ARG A 49 -16.05 -1.54 23.69
CA ARG A 49 -14.66 -1.56 24.12
C ARG A 49 -14.49 -0.94 25.51
N GLU A 50 -15.11 0.20 25.80
CA GLU A 50 -15.01 0.85 27.10
C GLU A 50 -15.63 -0.01 28.22
N ILE A 51 -16.81 -0.60 27.97
CA ILE A 51 -17.42 -1.58 28.90
C ILE A 51 -16.48 -2.77 29.11
N PHE A 52 -15.92 -3.32 28.03
CA PHE A 52 -14.99 -4.43 28.11
C PHE A 52 -13.72 -4.06 28.91
N ILE A 53 -13.10 -2.91 28.64
CA ILE A 53 -11.87 -2.47 29.28
C ILE A 53 -12.10 -2.16 30.77
N THR A 54 -13.21 -1.48 31.11
CA THR A 54 -13.53 -1.14 32.50
C THR A 54 -13.84 -2.38 33.34
N LYS A 55 -14.45 -3.42 32.75
CA LYS A 55 -14.67 -4.73 33.39
C LYS A 55 -13.44 -5.65 33.34
N ASN A 56 -12.44 -5.35 32.50
CA ASN A 56 -11.19 -6.10 32.40
C ASN A 56 -9.95 -5.17 32.38
N PRO A 57 -9.66 -4.41 33.46
CA PRO A 57 -8.63 -3.34 33.43
C PRO A 57 -7.23 -3.82 33.04
N LEU A 58 -6.88 -5.07 33.37
CA LEU A 58 -5.57 -5.67 33.05
C LEU A 58 -5.34 -5.87 31.54
N LEU A 59 -6.41 -5.82 30.74
CA LEU A 59 -6.38 -6.01 29.29
C LEU A 59 -6.41 -4.70 28.51
N ARG A 60 -6.55 -3.54 29.17
CA ARG A 60 -6.67 -2.22 28.53
C ARG A 60 -5.65 -2.01 27.41
N GLU A 61 -4.39 -2.32 27.70
CA GLU A 61 -3.28 -2.14 26.75
C GLU A 61 -3.22 -3.23 25.68
N THR A 62 -3.90 -4.39 25.85
CA THR A 62 -3.78 -5.57 24.97
C THR A 62 -5.04 -5.94 24.20
N VAL A 63 -6.14 -5.19 24.34
CA VAL A 63 -7.40 -5.41 23.60
C VAL A 63 -7.16 -5.34 22.08
N GLY A 64 -6.21 -4.52 21.65
CA GLY A 64 -5.90 -4.29 20.23
C GLY A 64 -6.73 -3.15 19.63
N GLU A 65 -6.51 -2.88 18.35
CA GLU A 65 -7.22 -1.83 17.61
C GLU A 65 -8.62 -2.28 17.20
N LEU A 66 -9.64 -1.43 17.37
CA LEU A 66 -11.04 -1.72 16.98
C LEU A 66 -11.23 -1.87 15.46
N SER A 67 -10.30 -1.37 14.65
CA SER A 67 -10.33 -1.57 13.20
C SER A 67 -10.05 -3.02 12.79
N LEU A 68 -9.44 -3.82 13.66
CA LEU A 68 -9.11 -5.21 13.40
C LEU A 68 -10.29 -6.11 13.76
N GLN A 69 -10.70 -6.97 12.83
CA GLN A 69 -11.85 -7.86 13.04
C GLN A 69 -11.63 -8.79 14.25
N GLY A 70 -10.41 -9.33 14.40
CA GLY A 70 -10.09 -10.17 15.57
C GLY A 70 -10.25 -9.45 16.91
N THR A 71 -10.11 -8.13 16.98
CA THR A 71 -10.39 -7.36 18.20
C THR A 71 -11.88 -7.30 18.48
N LYS A 72 -12.66 -6.96 17.45
CA LYS A 72 -14.13 -6.91 17.52
C LYS A 72 -14.70 -8.26 17.96
N ASP A 73 -14.23 -9.36 17.36
CA ASP A 73 -14.66 -10.72 17.66
C ASP A 73 -14.39 -11.10 19.12
N ARG A 74 -13.22 -10.73 19.67
CA ARG A 74 -12.87 -10.98 21.08
C ARG A 74 -13.80 -10.26 22.04
N ILE A 75 -14.05 -8.97 21.78
CA ILE A 75 -14.95 -8.16 22.61
C ILE A 75 -16.36 -8.74 22.55
N GLN A 76 -16.86 -9.02 21.34
CA GLN A 76 -18.21 -9.58 21.16
C GLN A 76 -18.36 -10.93 21.87
N LYS A 77 -17.40 -11.84 21.72
CA LYS A 77 -17.44 -13.14 22.39
C LYS A 77 -17.50 -13.01 23.91
N TRP A 78 -16.76 -12.06 24.48
CA TRP A 78 -16.83 -11.79 25.91
C TRP A 78 -18.21 -11.25 26.33
N LEU A 79 -18.80 -10.37 25.53
CA LEU A 79 -20.16 -9.84 25.76
C LEU A 79 -21.20 -10.97 25.70
N ASP A 80 -21.15 -11.80 24.65
CA ASP A 80 -22.08 -12.92 24.46
C ASP A 80 -22.02 -13.93 25.62
N GLN A 81 -20.82 -14.20 26.16
CA GLN A 81 -20.62 -15.11 27.28
C GLN A 81 -21.27 -14.63 28.60
N ARG A 82 -21.56 -13.33 28.74
CA ARG A 82 -22.25 -12.80 29.92
C ARG A 82 -23.76 -13.02 29.85
N GLY A 83 -24.32 -13.14 28.65
CA GLY A 83 -25.75 -13.37 28.42
C GLY A 83 -26.68 -12.18 28.69
N GLU A 84 -26.16 -11.05 29.18
CA GLU A 84 -26.92 -9.82 29.48
C GLU A 84 -26.84 -8.76 28.38
N TYR A 85 -25.88 -8.91 27.45
CA TYR A 85 -25.63 -7.97 26.38
C TYR A 85 -26.36 -8.34 25.08
N PRO A 86 -26.80 -7.36 24.27
CA PRO A 86 -27.38 -7.65 22.95
C PRO A 86 -26.43 -8.42 22.05
N ILE A 87 -26.98 -9.38 21.31
CA ILE A 87 -26.26 -10.14 20.27
C ILE A 87 -25.76 -9.20 19.16
N LEU A 88 -24.67 -9.60 18.51
CA LEU A 88 -24.09 -8.83 17.41
C LEU A 88 -25.14 -8.50 16.33
N ASN A 89 -25.16 -7.23 15.89
CA ASN A 89 -26.07 -6.67 14.89
C ASN A 89 -27.55 -6.58 15.32
N SER A 90 -27.86 -6.76 16.61
CA SER A 90 -29.18 -6.44 17.13
C SER A 90 -29.54 -4.96 16.84
N PRO A 91 -30.79 -4.65 16.44
CA PRO A 91 -31.25 -3.27 16.29
C PRO A 91 -31.14 -2.44 17.58
N GLU A 92 -31.15 -3.09 18.74
CA GLU A 92 -31.14 -2.48 20.06
C GLU A 92 -29.73 -2.08 20.54
N GLU A 93 -28.66 -2.52 19.85
CA GLU A 93 -27.26 -2.31 20.25
C GLU A 93 -26.94 -0.83 20.55
N TYR A 94 -27.33 0.09 19.66
CA TYR A 94 -26.99 1.51 19.79
C TYR A 94 -27.50 2.10 21.11
N SER A 95 -28.82 1.99 21.34
CA SER A 95 -29.46 2.56 22.51
C SER A 95 -29.04 1.85 23.80
N PHE A 96 -28.84 0.53 23.75
CA PHE A 96 -28.40 -0.26 24.90
C PHE A 96 -26.98 0.14 25.32
N TYR A 97 -26.00 0.03 24.41
CA TYR A 97 -24.60 0.27 24.76
C TYR A 97 -24.32 1.74 25.10
N ALA A 98 -25.06 2.69 24.52
CA ALA A 98 -24.96 4.10 24.90
C ALA A 98 -25.31 4.33 26.39
N LYS A 99 -26.40 3.70 26.87
CA LYS A 99 -26.85 3.81 28.27
C LYS A 99 -25.99 3.01 29.23
N GLU A 100 -25.60 1.81 28.83
CA GLU A 100 -24.75 0.93 29.64
C GLU A 100 -23.34 1.52 29.84
N CYS A 101 -22.78 2.14 28.80
CA CYS A 101 -21.46 2.78 28.89
C CYS A 101 -21.52 4.11 29.64
N TYR A 102 -22.59 4.90 29.43
CA TYR A 102 -22.76 6.22 30.02
C TYR A 102 -24.15 6.34 30.64
N ILE A 103 -24.20 6.22 31.97
CA ILE A 103 -25.45 6.16 32.75
C ILE A 103 -26.23 7.47 32.63
N THR A 104 -25.56 8.60 32.84
CA THR A 104 -26.24 9.91 32.84
C THR A 104 -26.37 10.45 31.42
N GLU A 105 -27.41 11.25 31.20
CA GLU A 105 -27.57 11.96 29.94
C GLU A 105 -26.41 12.93 29.72
N GLN A 106 -25.99 13.64 30.76
CA GLN A 106 -24.88 14.60 30.69
C GLN A 106 -23.56 13.96 30.22
N ASP A 107 -23.29 12.71 30.58
CA ASP A 107 -22.10 11.98 30.11
C ASP A 107 -22.21 11.68 28.61
N ARG A 108 -23.38 11.21 28.15
CA ARG A 108 -23.66 11.01 26.72
C ARG A 108 -23.54 12.30 25.93
N ARG A 109 -24.04 13.42 26.50
CA ARG A 109 -23.90 14.77 25.93
C ARG A 109 -22.43 15.15 25.76
N SER A 110 -21.65 15.00 26.82
CA SER A 110 -20.23 15.34 26.86
C SER A 110 -19.42 14.49 25.87
N PHE A 111 -19.74 13.21 25.73
CA PHE A 111 -19.10 12.31 24.77
C PHE A 111 -19.23 12.79 23.33
N PHE A 112 -20.38 13.33 22.93
CA PHE A 112 -20.60 13.82 21.56
C PHE A 112 -20.13 15.26 21.37
N GLN A 113 -20.22 16.10 22.40
CA GLN A 113 -19.85 17.51 22.33
C GLN A 113 -18.39 17.70 21.85
N GLN A 114 -17.45 16.90 22.36
CA GLN A 114 -16.04 16.97 21.92
C GLN A 114 -15.87 16.75 20.40
N TYR A 115 -16.69 15.90 19.78
CA TYR A 115 -16.63 15.63 18.33
C TYR A 115 -17.29 16.76 17.55
N VAL A 116 -18.42 17.28 18.01
CA VAL A 116 -19.13 18.40 17.37
C VAL A 116 -18.26 19.67 17.34
N GLU A 117 -17.54 19.95 18.44
CA GLU A 117 -16.62 21.09 18.55
C GLU A 117 -15.44 20.99 17.55
N MET A 118 -14.91 19.79 17.34
CA MET A 118 -13.78 19.56 16.42
C MET A 118 -14.21 19.39 14.96
N ALA A 119 -15.43 18.91 14.71
CA ALA A 119 -15.93 18.62 13.38
C ALA A 119 -15.96 19.89 12.54
N LYS A 120 -15.63 19.78 11.24
CA LYS A 120 -15.63 20.90 10.27
C LYS A 120 -16.32 20.44 8.99
N PRO A 121 -17.15 21.28 8.32
CA PRO A 121 -17.84 20.86 7.11
C PRO A 121 -16.80 20.49 6.04
N HIS A 122 -16.80 19.22 5.62
CA HIS A 122 -15.99 18.75 4.50
C HIS A 122 -16.70 18.99 3.16
N ILE A 123 -16.14 18.50 2.05
CA ILE A 123 -16.52 18.90 0.69
C ILE A 123 -18.02 18.70 0.38
N GLY A 124 -18.62 17.58 0.78
CA GLY A 124 -20.04 17.33 0.54
C GLY A 124 -20.91 18.39 1.20
N TYR A 125 -20.62 18.75 2.45
CA TYR A 125 -21.32 19.83 3.14
C TYR A 125 -21.05 21.20 2.53
N LYS A 126 -19.79 21.49 2.15
CA LYS A 126 -19.41 22.76 1.49
C LYS A 126 -20.16 22.98 0.16
N LEU A 127 -20.56 21.90 -0.53
CA LEU A 127 -21.29 21.96 -1.81
C LEU A 127 -22.81 22.05 -1.67
N LEU A 128 -23.41 21.63 -0.55
CA LEU A 128 -24.87 21.71 -0.32
C LEU A 128 -25.45 23.12 -0.53
N PRO A 129 -24.83 24.22 -0.05
CA PRO A 129 -25.33 25.58 -0.26
C PRO A 129 -25.45 25.94 -1.75
N LEU A 130 -24.49 25.52 -2.58
CA LEU A 130 -24.53 25.78 -4.04
C LEU A 130 -25.65 25.00 -4.71
N LEU A 131 -25.87 23.75 -4.30
CA LEU A 131 -26.98 22.94 -4.79
C LEU A 131 -28.35 23.52 -4.38
N ALA A 132 -28.45 24.15 -3.21
CA ALA A 132 -29.65 24.87 -2.79
C ALA A 132 -29.89 26.14 -3.63
N GLN A 133 -28.85 26.94 -3.87
CA GLN A 133 -28.92 28.10 -4.77
C GLN A 133 -29.33 27.70 -6.21
N ALA A 134 -28.89 26.54 -6.67
CA ALA A 134 -29.28 25.96 -7.96
C ALA A 134 -30.70 25.34 -7.97
N LYS A 135 -31.45 25.43 -6.86
CA LYS A 135 -32.80 24.87 -6.69
C LYS A 135 -32.86 23.34 -6.86
N ILE A 136 -31.72 22.66 -6.67
CA ILE A 136 -31.62 21.21 -6.75
C ILE A 136 -32.05 20.60 -5.42
N ILE A 137 -31.55 21.15 -4.30
CA ILE A 137 -31.89 20.73 -2.95
C ILE A 137 -32.77 21.79 -2.30
N LYS A 138 -33.86 21.36 -1.65
CA LYS A 138 -34.78 22.24 -0.93
C LYS A 138 -34.72 22.04 0.58
N THR A 139 -34.75 20.79 1.00
CA THR A 139 -34.81 20.41 2.42
C THR A 139 -33.84 19.29 2.73
N VAL A 140 -33.17 19.41 3.86
CA VAL A 140 -32.32 18.39 4.46
C VAL A 140 -32.96 17.92 5.74
N TRP A 141 -33.47 16.69 5.72
CA TRP A 141 -33.86 15.95 6.91
C TRP A 141 -32.62 15.28 7.47
N THR A 142 -32.40 15.34 8.78
CA THR A 142 -31.24 14.70 9.37
C THR A 142 -31.51 14.12 10.74
N THR A 143 -30.88 12.99 11.01
CA THR A 143 -30.78 12.40 12.35
C THR A 143 -29.55 12.90 13.10
N ASN A 144 -28.74 13.77 12.49
CA ASN A 144 -27.49 14.26 13.05
C ASN A 144 -27.74 15.55 13.85
N PHE A 145 -26.92 15.77 14.87
CA PHE A 145 -26.96 16.93 15.76
C PHE A 145 -25.68 17.79 15.65
N ASP A 146 -24.90 17.59 14.58
CA ASP A 146 -23.57 18.19 14.41
C ASP A 146 -23.57 19.63 13.85
N GLY A 147 -24.72 20.13 13.40
CA GLY A 147 -24.87 21.46 12.82
C GLY A 147 -24.08 21.69 11.52
N LEU A 148 -23.56 20.63 10.88
CA LEU A 148 -22.65 20.76 9.73
C LEU A 148 -23.27 21.49 8.55
N VAL A 149 -24.55 21.23 8.26
CA VAL A 149 -25.28 21.89 7.16
C VAL A 149 -25.39 23.38 7.42
N ALA A 150 -25.86 23.78 8.60
CA ALA A 150 -26.04 25.19 8.96
C ALA A 150 -24.72 25.98 8.90
N ARG A 151 -23.63 25.40 9.43
CA ARG A 151 -22.29 26.02 9.36
C ARG A 151 -21.80 26.16 7.92
N ALA A 152 -22.07 25.18 7.06
CA ALA A 152 -21.70 25.24 5.64
C ALA A 152 -22.50 26.33 4.90
N CYS A 153 -23.80 26.46 5.17
CA CYS A 153 -24.65 27.50 4.60
C CYS A 153 -24.22 28.90 5.04
N HIS A 154 -23.93 29.08 6.34
CA HIS A 154 -23.41 30.33 6.88
C HIS A 154 -22.11 30.75 6.18
N SER A 155 -21.20 29.80 5.93
CA SER A 155 -19.93 30.06 5.25
C SER A 155 -20.07 30.42 3.76
N ASN A 156 -21.26 30.25 3.18
CA ASN A 156 -21.55 30.44 1.76
C ASN A 156 -22.64 31.49 1.50
N ASP A 157 -22.99 32.28 2.51
CA ASP A 157 -24.06 33.29 2.48
C ASP A 157 -25.42 32.73 2.01
N VAL A 158 -25.71 31.48 2.39
CA VAL A 158 -27.01 30.83 2.16
C VAL A 158 -27.81 30.82 3.46
N VAL A 159 -29.04 31.31 3.39
CA VAL A 159 -29.95 31.33 4.55
C VAL A 159 -30.38 29.90 4.88
N CYS A 160 -30.01 29.43 6.06
CA CYS A 160 -30.38 28.12 6.60
C CYS A 160 -31.50 28.30 7.64
N ILE A 161 -32.63 27.63 7.42
CA ILE A 161 -33.74 27.59 8.36
C ILE A 161 -33.68 26.27 9.13
N GLU A 162 -33.13 26.34 10.34
CA GLU A 162 -33.03 25.20 11.25
C GLU A 162 -34.37 24.98 11.98
N ILE A 163 -34.82 23.73 11.93
CA ILE A 163 -36.06 23.25 12.53
C ILE A 163 -35.75 22.05 13.43
N GLY A 164 -35.95 22.23 14.73
CA GLY A 164 -35.85 21.18 15.75
C GLY A 164 -37.18 20.94 16.45
N LEU A 165 -37.17 20.08 17.48
CA LEU A 165 -38.36 19.81 18.30
C LEU A 165 -38.89 21.07 19.00
N ASP A 166 -38.00 21.99 19.37
CA ASP A 166 -38.30 23.23 20.07
C ASP A 166 -38.98 24.30 19.20
N ASN A 167 -38.93 24.17 17.87
CA ASN A 167 -39.45 25.19 16.95
C ASN A 167 -40.14 24.61 15.70
N THR A 168 -40.77 23.44 15.85
CA THR A 168 -41.50 22.70 14.78
C THR A 168 -42.47 23.55 13.96
N GLN A 169 -43.04 24.62 14.53
CA GLN A 169 -43.93 25.56 13.82
C GLN A 169 -43.28 26.20 12.58
N ARG A 170 -41.94 26.26 12.50
CA ARG A 170 -41.22 26.81 11.34
C ARG A 170 -41.34 25.95 10.09
N ILE A 171 -41.80 24.70 10.19
CA ILE A 171 -41.88 23.76 9.07
C ILE A 171 -42.91 24.18 8.01
N THR A 172 -43.96 24.86 8.44
CA THR A 172 -45.03 25.37 7.57
C THR A 172 -44.70 26.72 6.93
N ARG A 173 -43.56 27.35 7.29
CA ARG A 173 -43.09 28.60 6.67
C ARG A 173 -42.85 28.39 5.19
N GLN A 174 -43.41 29.27 4.35
CA GLN A 174 -43.12 29.29 2.92
C GLN A 174 -41.62 29.47 2.66
N HIS A 175 -41.10 28.67 1.74
CA HIS A 175 -39.68 28.60 1.44
C HIS A 175 -39.31 29.61 0.35
N SER A 176 -38.38 30.53 0.64
CA SER A 176 -37.91 31.53 -0.34
C SER A 176 -36.86 30.94 -1.29
N GLU A 177 -36.68 31.53 -2.47
CA GLU A 177 -35.65 31.05 -3.41
C GLU A 177 -34.24 31.22 -2.84
N GLY A 178 -33.42 30.17 -2.91
CA GLY A 178 -32.04 30.19 -2.43
C GLY A 178 -31.88 29.97 -0.92
N GLU A 179 -32.96 29.67 -0.19
CA GLU A 179 -32.89 29.18 1.20
C GLU A 179 -32.70 27.66 1.22
N ILE A 180 -32.24 27.12 2.36
CA ILE A 180 -32.28 25.69 2.64
C ILE A 180 -32.96 25.45 3.98
N ARG A 181 -33.84 24.47 4.05
CA ARG A 181 -34.48 24.05 5.29
C ARG A 181 -33.74 22.84 5.85
N VAL A 182 -33.38 22.88 7.13
CA VAL A 182 -32.72 21.76 7.82
C VAL A 182 -33.61 21.31 8.96
N VAL A 183 -34.10 20.07 8.90
CA VAL A 183 -35.04 19.50 9.86
C VAL A 183 -34.39 18.36 10.62
N SER A 184 -34.22 18.53 11.93
CA SER A 184 -33.68 17.50 12.83
C SER A 184 -34.81 16.56 13.29
N LEU A 185 -34.73 15.29 12.89
CA LEU A 185 -35.77 14.28 13.10
C LEU A 185 -35.79 13.68 14.51
N HIS A 186 -34.69 13.78 15.23
CA HIS A 186 -34.60 13.36 16.62
C HIS A 186 -34.26 14.59 17.45
N GLY A 187 -34.88 14.68 18.62
CA GLY A 187 -34.33 15.52 19.67
C GLY A 187 -32.87 15.17 19.83
N ASP A 188 -32.04 16.20 19.82
CA ASP A 188 -30.68 16.17 20.30
C ASP A 188 -30.55 15.16 21.47
N TYR A 189 -29.42 14.45 21.60
CA TYR A 189 -29.15 13.46 22.68
C TYR A 189 -29.42 14.02 24.10
N ARG A 190 -29.66 15.33 24.17
CA ARG A 190 -30.29 16.12 25.22
C ARG A 190 -31.64 15.63 25.75
N TYR A 191 -32.28 14.62 25.18
CA TYR A 191 -33.52 14.11 25.77
C TYR A 191 -33.64 12.61 25.55
N ASP A 192 -33.19 11.80 26.54
CA ASP A 192 -33.98 10.62 26.90
C ASP A 192 -33.61 9.85 28.18
N GLU A 193 -34.50 9.99 29.17
CA GLU A 193 -35.32 8.89 29.74
C GLU A 193 -36.69 9.43 30.24
N LEU A 194 -37.25 10.41 29.51
CA LEU A 194 -38.58 11.00 29.77
C LEU A 194 -39.57 10.76 28.62
N LYS A 195 -39.26 9.87 27.66
CA LYS A 195 -40.16 9.48 26.54
C LYS A 195 -41.49 8.83 26.93
N ASN A 196 -41.81 8.70 28.22
CA ASN A 196 -43.05 8.10 28.72
C ASN A 196 -43.97 9.03 29.50
N THR A 197 -43.73 10.35 29.56
CA THR A 197 -44.58 11.23 30.38
C THR A 197 -45.06 12.54 29.73
N ASP A 198 -44.44 13.04 28.65
CA ASP A 198 -44.89 14.28 27.97
C ASP A 198 -45.60 14.00 26.62
N GLU A 199 -46.94 14.05 26.62
CA GLU A 199 -47.77 13.95 25.40
C GLU A 199 -47.40 15.00 24.34
N GLN A 200 -46.96 16.19 24.76
CA GLN A 200 -46.57 17.28 23.86
C GLN A 200 -45.38 16.91 22.96
N LEU A 201 -44.38 16.20 23.49
CA LEU A 201 -43.19 15.81 22.73
C LEU A 201 -43.52 14.74 21.68
N ARG A 202 -44.39 13.76 22.02
CA ARG A 202 -44.88 12.76 21.06
C ARG A 202 -45.64 13.43 19.91
N HIS A 203 -46.49 14.41 20.24
CA HIS A 203 -47.24 15.17 19.23
C HIS A 203 -46.32 15.99 18.32
N GLN A 204 -45.25 16.60 18.86
CA GLN A 204 -44.26 17.34 18.06
C GLN A 204 -43.46 16.43 17.12
N GLU A 205 -43.06 15.24 17.57
CA GLU A 205 -42.42 14.24 16.71
C GLU A 205 -43.36 13.73 15.63
N GLU A 206 -44.61 13.40 15.96
CA GLU A 206 -45.62 13.02 14.97
C GLU A 206 -45.86 14.15 13.95
N ASN A 207 -45.84 15.41 14.39
CA ASN A 207 -45.95 16.55 13.50
C ASN A 207 -44.78 16.61 12.51
N LEU A 208 -43.53 16.48 12.96
CA LEU A 208 -42.36 16.41 12.06
C LEU A 208 -42.46 15.24 11.07
N LYS A 209 -42.90 14.07 11.55
CA LYS A 209 -43.12 12.87 10.72
C LYS A 209 -44.25 13.03 9.71
N ASN A 210 -45.31 13.76 10.02
CA ASN A 210 -46.38 14.04 9.05
C ASN A 210 -45.95 15.07 7.99
N ASN A 211 -45.06 16.00 8.34
CA ASN A 211 -44.57 17.00 7.40
C ASN A 211 -43.61 16.42 6.35
N ILE A 212 -42.83 15.38 6.66
CA ILE A 212 -42.01 14.70 5.65
C ILE A 212 -42.91 14.04 4.59
N GLU A 213 -44.06 13.50 4.98
CA GLU A 213 -45.04 12.92 4.04
C GLU A 213 -45.59 13.98 3.09
N HIS A 214 -45.95 15.16 3.60
CA HIS A 214 -46.43 16.27 2.78
C HIS A 214 -45.34 16.75 1.81
N GLU A 215 -44.10 16.89 2.27
CA GLU A 215 -43.00 17.39 1.45
C GLU A 215 -42.66 16.41 0.31
N LEU A 216 -42.70 15.10 0.57
CA LEU A 216 -42.46 14.07 -0.44
C LEU A 216 -43.56 13.98 -1.51
N GLN A 217 -44.67 14.70 -1.42
CA GLN A 217 -45.59 14.82 -2.55
C GLN A 217 -44.92 15.56 -3.73
N ASP A 218 -44.10 16.57 -3.43
CA ASP A 218 -43.53 17.49 -4.41
C ASP A 218 -42.07 17.17 -4.77
N TYR A 219 -41.36 16.44 -3.91
CA TYR A 219 -39.93 16.16 -4.08
C TYR A 219 -39.63 14.67 -4.18
N ASP A 220 -38.42 14.34 -4.63
CA ASP A 220 -37.88 12.97 -4.52
C ASP A 220 -37.00 12.84 -3.28
N LEU A 221 -37.01 11.67 -2.67
CA LEU A 221 -36.20 11.40 -1.47
C LEU A 221 -34.87 10.78 -1.86
N VAL A 222 -33.77 11.41 -1.46
CA VAL A 222 -32.42 10.86 -1.56
C VAL A 222 -31.88 10.65 -0.15
N VAL A 223 -31.68 9.39 0.22
CA VAL A 223 -31.16 8.99 1.53
C VAL A 223 -29.66 8.72 1.43
N ILE A 224 -28.83 9.38 2.24
CA ILE A 224 -27.37 9.22 2.22
C ILE A 224 -26.82 9.10 3.65
N GLY A 225 -25.91 8.16 3.88
CA GLY A 225 -25.23 8.02 5.18
C GLY A 225 -26.11 7.53 6.34
N TYR A 226 -27.33 7.08 6.04
CA TYR A 226 -28.26 6.52 7.02
C TYR A 226 -28.35 4.99 6.86
N SER A 227 -28.28 4.25 7.97
CA SER A 227 -28.21 2.78 7.95
C SER A 227 -29.57 2.08 8.01
N GLY A 228 -30.67 2.82 8.19
CA GLY A 228 -32.00 2.22 8.36
C GLY A 228 -32.20 1.46 9.67
N ARG A 229 -31.39 1.74 10.72
CA ARG A 229 -31.47 1.04 12.02
C ARG A 229 -32.58 1.58 12.94
N ASP A 230 -32.98 2.85 12.80
CA ASP A 230 -34.05 3.42 13.62
C ASP A 230 -35.41 2.91 13.11
N LYS A 231 -36.04 2.04 13.91
CA LYS A 231 -37.36 1.47 13.61
C LYS A 231 -38.43 2.55 13.46
N SER A 232 -38.41 3.60 14.29
CA SER A 232 -39.43 4.65 14.24
C SER A 232 -39.38 5.41 12.93
N LEU A 233 -38.20 5.76 12.42
CA LEU A 233 -38.06 6.46 11.15
C LEU A 233 -38.35 5.52 9.97
N MET A 234 -37.90 4.26 10.04
CA MET A 234 -38.18 3.27 8.99
C MET A 234 -39.69 3.01 8.84
N THR A 235 -40.43 2.87 9.93
CA THR A 235 -41.89 2.72 9.89
C THR A 235 -42.58 3.94 9.26
N VAL A 236 -42.07 5.15 9.49
CA VAL A 236 -42.60 6.36 8.81
C VAL A 236 -42.36 6.28 7.30
N LEU A 237 -41.15 5.91 6.87
CA LEU A 237 -40.85 5.74 5.44
C LEU A 237 -41.71 4.62 4.82
N GLU A 238 -41.88 3.48 5.50
CA GLU A 238 -42.75 2.39 5.05
C GLU A 238 -44.21 2.85 4.88
N ASN A 239 -44.73 3.65 5.83
CA ASN A 239 -46.06 4.23 5.75
C ASN A 239 -46.20 5.21 4.58
N ILE A 240 -45.17 6.03 4.32
CA ILE A 240 -45.19 6.99 3.20
C ILE A 240 -45.17 6.27 1.86
N PHE A 241 -44.27 5.30 1.70
CA PHE A 241 -44.07 4.58 0.44
C PHE A 241 -45.07 3.45 0.19
N SER A 242 -45.92 3.11 1.17
CA SER A 242 -47.11 2.26 0.97
C SER A 242 -48.35 3.04 0.50
N LYS A 243 -48.39 4.37 0.69
CA LYS A 243 -49.49 5.25 0.25
C LYS A 243 -49.32 5.73 -1.20
N THR A 244 -50.31 6.47 -1.71
CA THR A 244 -50.38 7.07 -3.07
C THR A 244 -49.48 8.31 -3.33
N VAL A 245 -48.35 8.49 -2.62
CA VAL A 245 -47.33 9.55 -2.84
C VAL A 245 -46.50 9.38 -4.15
N LYS A 246 -46.34 10.43 -4.98
CA LYS A 246 -45.62 10.35 -6.28
C LYS A 246 -44.08 10.36 -6.22
N SER A 247 -43.47 10.45 -5.03
CA SER A 247 -42.01 10.54 -4.85
C SER A 247 -41.27 9.29 -5.31
N ARG A 248 -40.12 9.50 -5.93
CA ARG A 248 -39.11 8.46 -6.15
C ARG A 248 -38.20 8.36 -4.92
N LEU A 249 -37.77 7.14 -4.59
CA LEU A 249 -36.83 6.85 -3.50
C LEU A 249 -35.48 6.43 -4.07
N PHE A 250 -34.43 7.18 -3.75
CA PHE A 250 -33.06 6.79 -4.01
C PHE A 250 -32.33 6.58 -2.68
N TRP A 251 -31.99 5.33 -2.39
CA TRP A 251 -31.19 4.99 -1.23
C TRP A 251 -29.72 4.86 -1.62
N CYS A 252 -28.91 5.88 -1.33
CA CYS A 252 -27.47 5.89 -1.58
C CYS A 252 -26.75 5.18 -0.43
N GLY A 253 -26.44 3.91 -0.64
CA GLY A 253 -25.66 3.12 0.31
C GLY A 253 -24.17 3.15 -0.02
N TYR A 254 -23.35 2.85 1.00
CA TYR A 254 -21.90 2.74 0.85
C TYR A 254 -21.54 1.34 0.32
N GLY A 255 -21.17 1.26 -0.96
CA GLY A 255 -20.93 0.00 -1.67
C GLY A 255 -22.19 -0.80 -1.99
N GLU A 256 -22.02 -2.08 -2.31
CA GLU A 256 -23.07 -2.94 -2.88
C GLU A 256 -24.00 -3.61 -1.86
N THR A 257 -23.64 -3.60 -0.58
CA THR A 257 -24.34 -4.34 0.48
C THR A 257 -25.54 -3.56 0.98
N ILE A 258 -26.71 -4.18 0.95
CA ILE A 258 -27.98 -3.57 1.39
C ILE A 258 -28.38 -4.21 2.71
N SER A 259 -28.68 -3.40 3.72
CA SER A 259 -29.21 -3.89 4.99
C SER A 259 -30.66 -4.37 4.83
N GLN A 260 -31.03 -5.41 5.59
CA GLN A 260 -32.36 -6.02 5.53
C GLN A 260 -33.53 -5.00 5.62
N PRO A 261 -33.56 -4.03 6.56
CA PRO A 261 -34.67 -3.07 6.64
C PRO A 261 -34.80 -2.19 5.39
N VAL A 262 -33.68 -1.89 4.74
CA VAL A 262 -33.66 -1.09 3.51
C VAL A 262 -34.15 -1.91 2.33
N MET A 263 -33.73 -3.17 2.25
CA MET A 263 -34.23 -4.09 1.23
C MET A 263 -35.75 -4.24 1.32
N GLU A 264 -36.26 -4.46 2.53
CA GLU A 264 -37.71 -4.56 2.81
C GLU A 264 -38.46 -3.28 2.42
N LEU A 265 -37.94 -2.09 2.77
CA LEU A 265 -38.53 -0.81 2.35
C LEU A 265 -38.56 -0.65 0.82
N LEU A 266 -37.48 -0.99 0.13
CA LEU A 266 -37.39 -0.89 -1.33
C LEU A 266 -38.36 -1.86 -2.02
N GLU A 267 -38.49 -3.08 -1.50
CA GLU A 267 -39.46 -4.09 -1.98
C GLU A 267 -40.90 -3.65 -1.73
N LEU A 268 -41.19 -3.13 -0.53
CA LEU A 268 -42.50 -2.59 -0.15
C LEU A 268 -42.91 -1.46 -1.10
N ALA A 269 -42.02 -0.49 -1.32
CA ALA A 269 -42.27 0.63 -2.21
C ALA A 269 -42.58 0.12 -3.64
N ARG A 270 -41.78 -0.81 -4.17
CA ARG A 270 -41.97 -1.38 -5.50
C ARG A 270 -43.27 -2.17 -5.64
N LYS A 271 -43.64 -2.94 -4.62
CA LYS A 271 -44.92 -3.66 -4.57
C LYS A 271 -46.12 -2.71 -4.67
N ASN A 272 -45.97 -1.48 -4.18
CA ASN A 272 -46.95 -0.40 -4.30
C ASN A 272 -46.74 0.49 -5.54
N ASN A 273 -46.09 -0.05 -6.59
CA ASN A 273 -45.79 0.64 -7.86
C ASN A 273 -45.00 1.94 -7.70
N ARG A 274 -44.00 1.94 -6.79
CA ARG A 274 -43.05 3.04 -6.62
C ARG A 274 -41.72 2.79 -7.28
N ASP A 275 -41.18 3.87 -7.83
CA ASP A 275 -39.80 3.98 -8.25
C ASP A 275 -38.91 4.08 -7.01
N ALA A 276 -38.39 2.94 -6.59
CA ALA A 276 -37.43 2.84 -5.49
C ALA A 276 -36.16 2.14 -5.96
N PHE A 277 -35.02 2.74 -5.66
CA PHE A 277 -33.72 2.29 -6.13
C PHE A 277 -32.68 2.33 -5.02
N TYR A 278 -31.84 1.30 -4.99
CA TYR A 278 -30.56 1.34 -4.29
C TYR A 278 -29.49 1.87 -5.23
N VAL A 279 -28.74 2.88 -4.79
CA VAL A 279 -27.62 3.46 -5.50
C VAL A 279 -26.34 3.09 -4.73
N SER A 280 -25.47 2.33 -5.38
CA SER A 280 -24.15 2.00 -4.84
C SER A 280 -23.24 3.23 -4.99
N THR A 281 -22.76 3.77 -3.87
CA THR A 281 -21.96 5.01 -3.83
C THR A 281 -20.67 4.80 -3.02
N GLU A 282 -19.70 5.70 -3.23
CA GLU A 282 -18.43 5.74 -2.48
C GLU A 282 -18.49 6.68 -1.25
N GLY A 283 -19.70 7.06 -0.81
CA GLY A 283 -19.90 7.94 0.34
C GLY A 283 -20.59 9.26 -0.01
N PHE A 284 -20.89 10.05 1.02
CA PHE A 284 -21.64 11.31 0.91
C PHE A 284 -20.89 12.36 0.07
N ASP A 285 -19.62 12.61 0.39
CA ASP A 285 -18.80 13.62 -0.28
C ASP A 285 -18.71 13.39 -1.80
N ASP A 286 -18.32 12.17 -2.21
CA ASP A 286 -18.23 11.77 -3.62
C ASP A 286 -19.61 11.87 -4.33
N THR A 287 -20.69 11.44 -3.67
CA THR A 287 -22.04 11.53 -4.26
C THR A 287 -22.46 12.97 -4.51
N VAL A 288 -22.31 13.86 -3.52
CA VAL A 288 -22.70 15.27 -3.63
C VAL A 288 -21.84 16.00 -4.66
N GLU A 289 -20.57 15.67 -4.76
CA GLU A 289 -19.68 16.23 -5.76
C GLU A 289 -20.07 15.81 -7.17
N GLN A 290 -20.32 14.53 -7.43
CA GLN A 290 -20.73 14.07 -8.75
C GLN A 290 -22.07 14.70 -9.18
N ILE A 291 -23.02 14.86 -8.24
CA ILE A 291 -24.26 15.64 -8.43
C ILE A 291 -23.92 17.09 -8.82
N SER A 292 -23.04 17.75 -8.06
CA SER A 292 -22.65 19.15 -8.28
C SER A 292 -22.01 19.37 -9.65
N ARG A 293 -21.08 18.50 -10.05
CA ARG A 293 -20.38 18.59 -11.34
C ARG A 293 -21.33 18.51 -12.53
N LYS A 294 -22.39 17.71 -12.42
CA LYS A 294 -23.34 17.51 -13.52
C LYS A 294 -24.46 18.56 -13.55
N LEU A 295 -24.91 19.00 -12.38
CA LEU A 295 -26.17 19.73 -12.27
C LEU A 295 -26.00 21.25 -12.08
N LEU A 296 -24.86 21.71 -11.57
CA LEU A 296 -24.56 23.14 -11.44
C LEU A 296 -24.33 23.78 -12.82
N ASN A 297 -24.73 25.06 -12.96
CA ASN A 297 -24.41 25.86 -14.13
C ASN A 297 -22.94 26.30 -14.12
N ASP A 298 -22.41 26.79 -15.25
CA ASP A 298 -20.98 27.09 -15.40
C ASP A 298 -20.42 28.05 -14.33
N ASN A 299 -21.21 29.04 -13.90
CA ASN A 299 -20.78 30.00 -12.87
C ASN A 299 -20.71 29.34 -11.48
N MET A 300 -21.77 28.64 -11.05
CA MET A 300 -21.77 27.94 -9.76
C MET A 300 -20.81 26.75 -9.75
N LEU A 301 -20.62 26.08 -10.89
CA LEU A 301 -19.64 25.02 -11.06
C LEU A 301 -18.22 25.58 -10.93
N SER A 302 -17.94 26.73 -11.54
CA SER A 302 -16.65 27.42 -11.35
C SER A 302 -16.43 27.80 -9.90
N LYS A 303 -17.46 28.27 -9.19
CA LYS A 303 -17.41 28.53 -7.74
C LYS A 303 -17.15 27.23 -6.94
N ALA A 304 -17.84 26.14 -7.26
CA ALA A 304 -17.61 24.83 -6.63
C ALA A 304 -16.18 24.31 -6.88
N LEU A 305 -15.67 24.43 -8.10
CA LEU A 305 -14.30 24.07 -8.47
C LEU A 305 -13.28 24.99 -7.78
N SER A 306 -13.59 26.28 -7.61
CA SER A 306 -12.74 27.19 -6.85
C SER A 306 -12.70 26.80 -5.37
N MET A 307 -13.81 26.37 -4.76
CA MET A 307 -13.81 25.85 -3.38
C MET A 307 -12.98 24.56 -3.23
N LEU A 308 -12.96 23.73 -4.27
CA LEU A 308 -12.09 22.55 -4.34
C LEU A 308 -10.60 22.92 -4.47
N GLN A 309 -10.29 24.03 -5.14
CA GLN A 309 -8.92 24.53 -5.35
C GLN A 309 -8.41 25.46 -4.22
N GLU A 310 -9.32 26.17 -3.54
CA GLU A 310 -9.06 27.10 -2.43
C GLU A 310 -8.79 26.39 -1.10
N ILE A 311 -8.89 25.06 -1.04
CA ILE A 311 -8.31 24.27 0.05
C ILE A 311 -6.85 24.72 0.14
N PRO A 312 -6.46 25.44 1.22
CA PRO A 312 -5.19 26.13 1.23
C PRO A 312 -4.12 25.08 1.04
N CYS A 313 -3.48 25.13 -0.13
CA CYS A 313 -2.26 24.43 -0.39
C CYS A 313 -1.26 25.00 0.61
N ILE A 314 -1.22 24.43 1.82
CA ILE A 314 -0.09 24.59 2.72
C ILE A 314 1.03 23.75 2.09
N ALA A 315 1.43 24.09 0.87
CA ALA A 315 2.73 23.73 0.35
C ALA A 315 3.73 24.59 1.12
N LYS A 316 3.89 24.32 2.42
CA LYS A 316 5.19 24.52 3.04
C LYS A 316 6.18 23.85 2.10
N LYS A 317 7.14 24.63 1.57
CA LYS A 317 8.19 24.08 0.73
C LYS A 317 8.72 22.81 1.42
N PRO A 318 8.83 21.68 0.71
CA PRO A 318 9.25 20.44 1.34
C PRO A 318 10.55 20.65 2.11
N ALA A 319 10.62 20.16 3.34
CA ALA A 319 11.83 20.30 4.14
C ALA A 319 13.00 19.60 3.44
N LYS A 320 14.17 20.24 3.48
CA LYS A 320 15.36 19.71 2.82
C LYS A 320 15.95 18.59 3.65
N PHE A 321 16.33 17.49 3.01
CA PHE A 321 17.20 16.51 3.62
C PHE A 321 18.59 17.11 3.83
N THR A 322 19.08 16.98 5.06
CA THR A 322 20.39 17.47 5.49
C THR A 322 21.12 16.37 6.24
N ALA A 323 22.43 16.26 6.00
CA ALA A 323 23.29 15.41 6.80
C ALA A 323 23.87 16.20 7.99
N PRO A 324 24.18 15.57 9.12
CA PRO A 324 24.82 16.23 10.26
C PRO A 324 26.21 16.81 9.89
N GLU A 325 26.61 17.88 10.57
CA GLU A 325 27.94 18.51 10.37
C GLU A 325 29.04 17.92 11.24
N ASN A 326 28.71 17.02 12.16
CA ASN A 326 29.65 16.40 13.10
C ASN A 326 30.77 15.60 12.40
N ASP A 327 31.86 15.39 13.12
CA ASP A 327 32.96 14.51 12.66
C ASP A 327 32.46 13.10 12.35
N ILE A 328 33.04 12.55 11.29
CA ILE A 328 32.66 11.22 10.81
C ILE A 328 33.17 10.14 11.77
N SER A 329 32.37 9.11 11.95
CA SER A 329 32.69 7.89 12.70
C SER A 329 33.13 6.74 11.80
N SER A 330 32.78 6.81 10.51
CA SER A 330 33.22 5.84 9.51
C SER A 330 33.28 6.48 8.13
N LEU A 331 34.09 5.88 7.27
CA LEU A 331 34.23 6.26 5.86
C LEU A 331 33.93 5.04 4.99
N ILE A 332 32.99 5.16 4.07
CA ILE A 332 32.57 4.06 3.19
C ILE A 332 32.93 4.37 1.74
N LYS A 333 33.40 3.36 1.01
CA LYS A 333 33.90 3.48 -0.36
C LYS A 333 32.80 3.12 -1.35
N SER A 334 32.47 4.02 -2.28
CA SER A 334 31.48 3.74 -3.33
C SER A 334 32.09 2.99 -4.54
N ASN A 335 31.23 2.57 -5.46
CA ASN A 335 31.61 2.13 -6.80
C ASN A 335 31.48 3.22 -7.88
N ALA A 336 31.39 4.49 -7.48
CA ALA A 336 31.11 5.63 -8.37
C ALA A 336 32.36 6.48 -8.59
N TYR A 337 32.67 6.79 -9.85
CA TYR A 337 33.84 7.56 -10.27
C TYR A 337 33.41 8.89 -10.91
N PRO A 338 34.02 10.03 -10.55
CA PRO A 338 33.70 11.32 -11.13
C PRO A 338 34.23 11.45 -12.56
N PHE A 339 33.56 12.24 -13.39
CA PHE A 339 34.14 12.71 -14.65
C PHE A 339 35.07 13.90 -14.38
N VAL A 340 36.29 13.82 -14.92
CA VAL A 340 37.24 14.95 -15.01
C VAL A 340 37.01 15.71 -16.32
N LYS A 341 36.74 14.98 -17.41
CA LYS A 341 36.32 15.54 -18.70
C LYS A 341 35.10 14.79 -19.21
N LEU A 342 34.13 15.55 -19.72
CA LEU A 342 32.93 15.07 -20.38
C LEU A 342 32.82 15.82 -21.71
N PRO A 343 32.48 15.17 -22.83
CA PRO A 343 32.12 15.87 -24.06
C PRO A 343 31.03 16.89 -23.79
N SER A 344 31.08 18.02 -24.48
CA SER A 344 30.12 19.12 -24.32
C SER A 344 29.32 19.38 -25.60
N GLN A 345 29.55 18.61 -26.66
CA GLN A 345 28.98 18.82 -27.99
C GLN A 345 28.55 17.51 -28.63
N PHE A 346 27.43 17.53 -29.35
CA PHE A 346 27.01 16.45 -30.25
C PHE A 346 26.50 17.03 -31.57
N LEU A 347 26.42 16.19 -32.61
CA LEU A 347 25.73 16.52 -33.84
C LEU A 347 24.23 16.31 -33.69
N LYS A 348 23.44 17.21 -34.29
CA LYS A 348 21.99 17.14 -34.32
C LYS A 348 21.50 17.22 -35.77
N VAL A 349 20.62 16.31 -36.16
CA VAL A 349 20.05 16.26 -37.52
C VAL A 349 18.61 15.74 -37.52
N THR A 350 17.78 16.26 -38.41
CA THR A 350 16.40 15.81 -38.62
C THR A 350 16.36 14.75 -39.71
N LEU A 351 15.66 13.64 -39.46
CA LEU A 351 15.59 12.53 -40.41
C LEU A 351 14.17 12.27 -40.89
N LYS A 352 14.04 11.82 -42.14
CA LYS A 352 12.83 11.19 -42.67
C LYS A 352 12.82 9.74 -42.23
N TYR A 353 11.92 9.40 -41.32
CA TYR A 353 11.75 8.03 -40.86
C TYR A 353 10.87 7.22 -41.83
N PRO A 354 11.14 5.92 -42.01
CA PRO A 354 10.27 5.05 -42.80
C PRO A 354 8.89 4.90 -42.14
N GLU A 355 7.83 4.90 -42.96
CA GLU A 355 6.46 4.67 -42.51
C GLU A 355 6.28 3.20 -42.08
N GLY A 356 5.47 2.96 -41.03
CA GLY A 356 5.14 1.61 -40.56
C GLY A 356 6.16 0.92 -39.62
N SER A 357 7.27 1.58 -39.26
CA SER A 357 8.24 1.01 -38.32
C SER A 357 7.91 1.35 -36.86
N LEU A 358 7.55 0.35 -36.04
CA LEU A 358 7.20 0.53 -34.62
C LEU A 358 8.43 0.81 -33.72
N ASN A 359 9.66 0.48 -34.15
CA ASN A 359 10.89 0.74 -33.38
C ASN A 359 11.99 1.46 -34.18
N TYR A 360 11.95 2.79 -34.16
CA TYR A 360 12.91 3.63 -34.86
C TYR A 360 14.36 3.53 -34.33
N ILE A 361 14.58 3.14 -33.07
CA ILE A 361 15.93 3.04 -32.50
C ILE A 361 16.65 1.81 -33.05
N ASP A 362 15.96 0.66 -33.12
CA ASP A 362 16.53 -0.57 -33.67
C ASP A 362 16.88 -0.37 -35.16
N TRP A 363 15.99 0.28 -35.91
CA TRP A 363 16.26 0.67 -37.29
C TRP A 363 17.50 1.56 -37.39
N LEU A 364 17.60 2.65 -36.62
CA LEU A 364 18.78 3.53 -36.64
C LEU A 364 20.07 2.77 -36.30
N ASN A 365 20.04 1.91 -35.27
CA ASN A 365 21.20 1.11 -34.86
C ASN A 365 21.62 0.09 -35.93
N SER A 366 20.69 -0.45 -36.71
CA SER A 366 20.99 -1.37 -37.82
C SER A 366 21.67 -0.69 -39.01
N LYS A 367 21.54 0.64 -39.14
CA LYS A 367 22.06 1.41 -40.28
C LYS A 367 23.47 1.95 -40.06
N VAL A 368 23.94 2.00 -38.82
CA VAL A 368 25.24 2.57 -38.47
C VAL A 368 26.17 1.52 -37.89
N ASP A 369 27.47 1.66 -38.13
CA ASP A 369 28.45 0.93 -37.34
C ASP A 369 28.60 1.61 -35.97
N PHE A 370 28.36 0.86 -34.89
CA PHE A 370 28.55 1.35 -33.53
C PHE A 370 29.98 1.81 -33.26
N LYS A 371 30.99 1.32 -33.98
CA LYS A 371 32.36 1.83 -33.92
C LYS A 371 32.56 3.13 -34.70
N GLU A 372 31.60 3.67 -35.43
CA GLU A 372 31.77 4.95 -36.13
C GLU A 372 30.76 6.00 -35.67
N VAL A 373 29.56 5.58 -35.27
CA VAL A 373 28.46 6.48 -34.90
C VAL A 373 27.75 5.95 -33.66
N VAL A 374 27.57 6.83 -32.66
CA VAL A 374 26.65 6.60 -31.55
C VAL A 374 25.53 7.62 -31.65
N LEU A 375 24.29 7.19 -31.54
CA LEU A 375 23.12 8.05 -31.71
C LEU A 375 22.03 7.81 -30.66
N SER A 376 21.16 8.80 -30.51
CA SER A 376 19.94 8.74 -29.70
C SER A 376 18.85 9.56 -30.38
N LYS A 377 17.59 9.13 -30.27
CA LYS A 377 16.45 9.82 -30.88
C LYS A 377 15.89 10.89 -29.94
N ILE A 378 15.66 12.09 -30.44
CA ILE A 378 15.02 13.20 -29.73
C ILE A 378 13.89 13.80 -30.57
N GLY A 379 12.64 13.41 -30.29
CA GLY A 379 11.49 13.83 -31.09
C GLY A 379 11.56 13.34 -32.54
N LYS A 380 11.56 14.25 -33.51
CA LYS A 380 11.76 13.96 -34.96
C LYS A 380 13.23 14.02 -35.39
N GLU A 381 14.14 14.27 -34.45
CA GLU A 381 15.55 14.50 -34.69
C GLU A 381 16.38 13.38 -34.05
N ILE A 382 17.65 13.29 -34.44
CA ILE A 382 18.65 12.48 -33.76
C ILE A 382 19.77 13.37 -33.23
N ILE A 383 20.36 12.93 -32.12
CA ILE A 383 21.61 13.45 -31.58
C ILE A 383 22.68 12.37 -31.71
N ALA A 384 23.90 12.72 -32.08
CA ALA A 384 24.95 11.76 -32.38
C ALA A 384 26.36 12.23 -32.00
N PHE A 385 27.18 11.29 -31.53
CA PHE A 385 28.65 11.40 -31.53
C PHE A 385 29.17 10.69 -32.77
N ALA A 386 29.62 11.48 -33.75
CA ALA A 386 30.15 11.02 -35.03
C ALA A 386 30.90 12.16 -35.74
N ASP A 387 31.77 11.81 -36.68
CA ASP A 387 32.24 12.75 -37.69
C ASP A 387 31.12 13.00 -38.71
N VAL A 388 31.02 14.24 -39.22
CA VAL A 388 29.94 14.64 -40.15
C VAL A 388 29.92 13.75 -41.39
N ASP A 389 31.09 13.42 -41.95
CA ASP A 389 31.20 12.59 -43.15
C ASP A 389 30.76 11.14 -42.90
N LYS A 390 31.06 10.60 -41.72
CA LYS A 390 30.62 9.25 -41.32
C LYS A 390 29.12 9.21 -41.11
N LEU A 391 28.56 10.21 -40.42
CA LEU A 391 27.12 10.31 -40.22
C LEU A 391 26.39 10.46 -41.57
N ARG A 392 26.94 11.24 -42.51
CA ARG A 392 26.41 11.41 -43.85
C ARG A 392 26.50 10.12 -44.67
N LYS A 393 27.59 9.37 -44.58
CA LYS A 393 27.76 8.07 -45.23
C LYS A 393 26.64 7.09 -44.85
N TYR A 394 26.29 7.01 -43.56
CA TYR A 394 25.30 6.04 -43.09
C TYR A 394 23.85 6.50 -43.21
N LEU A 395 23.58 7.79 -42.99
CA LEU A 395 22.20 8.30 -42.83
C LEU A 395 21.85 9.44 -43.79
N GLY A 396 22.76 9.87 -44.66
CA GLY A 396 22.59 11.06 -45.51
C GLY A 396 21.37 11.01 -46.42
N GLU A 397 21.01 9.83 -46.93
CA GLU A 397 19.82 9.64 -47.77
C GLU A 397 18.49 9.95 -47.05
N PHE A 398 18.51 9.98 -45.70
CA PHE A 398 17.34 10.27 -44.88
C PHE A 398 17.32 11.69 -44.32
N TYR A 399 18.28 12.56 -44.67
CA TYR A 399 18.38 13.90 -44.08
C TYR A 399 17.22 14.79 -44.53
N LEU A 400 16.56 15.43 -43.57
CA LEU A 400 15.64 16.55 -43.78
C LEU A 400 16.29 17.89 -43.43
N SER A 401 17.44 17.87 -42.76
CA SER A 401 18.27 19.04 -42.44
C SER A 401 19.75 18.69 -42.47
N THR A 402 20.62 19.70 -42.49
CA THR A 402 22.07 19.49 -42.38
C THR A 402 22.46 19.21 -40.92
N PRO A 403 23.46 18.34 -40.65
CA PRO A 403 23.95 18.14 -39.29
C PRO A 403 24.53 19.42 -38.70
N THR A 404 24.10 19.77 -37.49
CA THR A 404 24.55 20.96 -36.75
C THR A 404 25.21 20.53 -35.44
N VAL A 405 26.26 21.25 -35.01
CA VAL A 405 26.90 21.03 -33.71
C VAL A 405 26.10 21.75 -32.64
N VAL A 406 25.73 21.04 -31.57
CA VAL A 406 24.96 21.58 -30.45
C VAL A 406 25.74 21.37 -29.16
N ASN A 407 25.91 22.44 -28.38
CA ASN A 407 26.48 22.36 -27.03
C ASN A 407 25.43 21.87 -26.03
N PHE A 408 25.87 21.12 -25.02
CA PHE A 408 25.04 20.73 -23.89
C PHE A 408 25.77 20.93 -22.56
N SER A 409 25.00 21.25 -21.52
CA SER A 409 25.45 21.47 -20.15
C SER A 409 25.23 20.22 -19.29
N LYS A 410 25.82 20.20 -18.07
CA LYS A 410 25.50 19.15 -17.06
C LYS A 410 24.00 19.12 -16.73
N THR A 411 23.34 20.27 -16.71
CA THR A 411 21.90 20.40 -16.46
C THR A 411 21.07 19.73 -17.54
N ASP A 412 21.49 19.83 -18.80
CA ASP A 412 20.83 19.11 -19.92
C ASP A 412 20.97 17.59 -19.75
N VAL A 413 22.14 17.12 -19.28
CA VAL A 413 22.35 15.69 -18.97
C VAL A 413 21.44 15.24 -17.82
N LEU A 414 21.31 16.03 -16.76
CA LEU A 414 20.45 15.72 -15.62
C LEU A 414 18.97 15.58 -16.02
N ASN A 415 18.51 16.45 -16.92
CA ASN A 415 17.09 16.55 -17.26
C ASN A 415 16.66 15.69 -18.46
N ASP A 416 17.58 15.23 -19.31
CA ASP A 416 17.24 14.48 -20.53
C ASP A 416 17.88 13.07 -20.58
N THR A 417 17.05 12.05 -20.36
CA THR A 417 17.45 10.64 -20.41
C THR A 417 18.00 10.19 -21.78
N ARG A 418 17.67 10.90 -22.86
CA ARG A 418 18.18 10.62 -24.22
C ARG A 418 19.61 11.09 -24.37
N ILE A 419 19.96 12.23 -23.77
CA ILE A 419 21.34 12.73 -23.66
C ILE A 419 22.15 11.80 -22.74
N GLN A 420 21.57 11.37 -21.61
CA GLN A 420 22.21 10.37 -20.74
C GLN A 420 22.52 9.07 -21.49
N SER A 421 21.58 8.60 -22.31
CA SER A 421 21.77 7.43 -23.18
C SER A 421 22.90 7.66 -24.18
N LEU A 422 22.92 8.82 -24.85
CA LEU A 422 23.98 9.18 -25.79
C LEU A 422 25.36 9.17 -25.11
N ILE A 423 25.48 9.80 -23.94
CA ILE A 423 26.72 9.85 -23.15
C ILE A 423 27.18 8.46 -22.74
N ARG A 424 26.28 7.64 -22.19
CA ARG A 424 26.61 6.26 -21.77
C ARG A 424 27.08 5.42 -22.96
N ARG A 425 26.36 5.45 -24.07
CA ARG A 425 26.71 4.71 -25.29
C ARG A 425 28.01 5.24 -25.92
N GLY A 426 28.23 6.56 -25.89
CA GLY A 426 29.43 7.20 -26.37
C GLY A 426 30.67 6.78 -25.58
N LEU A 427 30.54 6.74 -24.25
CA LEU A 427 31.58 6.21 -23.38
C LEU A 427 31.89 4.74 -23.71
N ILE A 428 30.86 3.91 -23.87
CA ILE A 428 31.03 2.51 -24.23
C ILE A 428 31.74 2.35 -25.58
N GLN A 429 31.33 3.11 -26.60
CA GLN A 429 32.03 3.14 -27.89
C GLN A 429 33.49 3.49 -27.70
N SER A 430 33.78 4.53 -26.90
CA SER A 430 35.14 4.97 -26.63
C SER A 430 35.96 3.87 -25.95
N ILE A 431 35.38 3.13 -25.00
CA ILE A 431 36.02 1.99 -24.36
C ILE A 431 36.31 0.87 -25.38
N VAL A 432 35.33 0.48 -26.19
CA VAL A 432 35.49 -0.57 -27.22
C VAL A 432 36.59 -0.20 -28.22
N LYS A 433 36.68 1.07 -28.63
CA LYS A 433 37.71 1.56 -29.55
C LYS A 433 39.11 1.60 -28.94
N ASN A 434 39.24 2.11 -27.72
CA ASN A 434 40.53 2.48 -27.15
C ASN A 434 41.13 1.38 -26.25
N LEU A 435 40.33 0.38 -25.85
CA LEU A 435 40.70 -0.65 -24.87
C LEU A 435 40.41 -2.09 -25.33
N GLU A 436 40.01 -2.31 -26.59
CA GLU A 436 39.75 -3.63 -27.19
C GLU A 436 38.71 -4.51 -26.44
N PHE A 437 37.85 -3.89 -25.63
CA PHE A 437 36.75 -4.59 -24.98
C PHE A 437 35.59 -4.86 -25.94
N SER A 438 34.81 -5.90 -25.63
CA SER A 438 33.53 -6.17 -26.28
C SER A 438 32.36 -5.53 -25.50
N SER A 439 31.22 -5.34 -26.15
CA SER A 439 30.07 -4.66 -25.52
C SER A 439 28.71 -5.03 -26.12
N ASP A 440 27.65 -4.82 -25.32
CA ASP A 440 26.25 -4.84 -25.75
C ASP A 440 25.79 -3.52 -26.39
N GLN A 441 26.72 -2.58 -26.58
CA GLN A 441 26.52 -1.26 -27.18
C GLN A 441 25.55 -0.34 -26.39
N ASN A 442 25.23 -0.70 -25.15
CA ASN A 442 24.25 0.02 -24.33
C ASN A 442 24.73 0.33 -22.91
N LYS A 443 25.11 -0.69 -22.13
CA LYS A 443 25.52 -0.51 -20.72
C LYS A 443 26.60 -1.46 -20.24
N ARG A 444 26.87 -2.57 -20.94
CA ARG A 444 27.77 -3.62 -20.49
C ARG A 444 28.98 -3.72 -21.41
N ILE A 445 30.15 -3.81 -20.80
CA ILE A 445 31.43 -4.14 -21.46
C ILE A 445 31.97 -5.45 -20.87
N TRP A 446 32.78 -6.18 -21.62
CA TRP A 446 33.44 -7.39 -21.13
C TRP A 446 34.79 -7.64 -21.80
N ASN A 447 35.64 -8.39 -21.11
CA ASN A 447 36.89 -8.89 -21.67
C ASN A 447 36.56 -9.91 -22.78
N PRO A 448 37.17 -9.86 -23.98
CA PRO A 448 37.03 -10.95 -24.95
C PRO A 448 37.43 -12.33 -24.41
N ASP A 449 38.33 -12.41 -23.42
CA ASP A 449 38.84 -13.67 -22.90
C ASP A 449 37.87 -14.40 -21.95
N VAL A 450 37.83 -15.74 -22.07
CA VAL A 450 37.07 -16.60 -21.15
C VAL A 450 37.76 -16.66 -19.78
N SER A 451 37.09 -16.14 -18.77
CA SER A 451 37.59 -16.12 -17.39
C SER A 451 37.52 -17.49 -16.70
N SER A 452 36.47 -18.28 -16.94
CA SER A 452 36.35 -19.66 -16.43
C SER A 452 35.29 -20.48 -17.18
N ILE A 453 35.26 -21.79 -16.96
CA ILE A 453 34.19 -22.68 -17.44
C ILE A 453 33.41 -23.22 -16.23
N GLU A 454 32.08 -23.11 -16.26
CA GLU A 454 31.20 -23.66 -15.20
C GLU A 454 30.37 -24.83 -15.73
N PHE A 455 30.11 -25.80 -14.85
CA PHE A 455 29.29 -26.97 -15.15
C PHE A 455 27.93 -26.87 -14.44
N HIS A 456 26.84 -27.05 -15.19
CA HIS A 456 25.48 -27.03 -14.67
C HIS A 456 24.58 -27.98 -15.49
N ASN A 457 23.83 -28.85 -14.80
CA ASN A 457 22.91 -29.83 -15.40
C ASN A 457 23.51 -30.64 -16.58
N GLY A 458 24.74 -31.12 -16.44
CA GLY A 458 25.39 -31.92 -17.48
C GLY A 458 26.06 -31.11 -18.60
N LYS A 459 25.90 -29.77 -18.64
CA LYS A 459 26.42 -28.89 -19.69
C LYS A 459 27.50 -27.93 -19.16
N LYS A 460 28.43 -27.55 -20.03
CA LYS A 460 29.51 -26.59 -19.75
C LYS A 460 29.18 -25.22 -20.34
N TYR A 461 29.50 -24.16 -19.59
CA TYR A 461 29.24 -22.77 -19.97
C TYR A 461 30.52 -21.93 -19.84
N LYS A 462 30.81 -21.09 -20.84
CA LYS A 462 31.88 -20.09 -20.83
C LYS A 462 31.44 -18.93 -19.93
N ILE A 463 32.30 -18.52 -19.00
CA ILE A 463 32.09 -17.39 -18.10
C ILE A 463 33.12 -16.33 -18.42
N ILE A 464 32.63 -15.13 -18.69
CA ILE A 464 33.44 -13.98 -19.08
C ILE A 464 33.17 -12.83 -18.11
N ASP A 465 34.24 -12.22 -17.59
CA ASP A 465 34.16 -11.06 -16.71
C ASP A 465 33.61 -9.83 -17.45
N ALA A 466 32.58 -9.22 -16.86
CA ALA A 466 31.89 -8.08 -17.43
C ALA A 466 31.76 -6.93 -16.41
N LEU A 467 31.48 -5.74 -16.93
CA LEU A 467 31.22 -4.54 -16.15
C LEU A 467 30.01 -3.80 -16.72
N ILE A 468 29.05 -3.50 -15.85
CA ILE A 468 27.92 -2.63 -16.18
C ILE A 468 28.26 -1.20 -15.76
N LEU A 469 28.08 -0.27 -16.69
CA LEU A 469 28.31 1.15 -16.55
C LEU A 469 26.98 1.91 -16.52
N ASN A 470 26.74 2.70 -15.48
CA ASN A 470 25.57 3.58 -15.40
C ASN A 470 25.98 4.99 -15.00
N LEU A 471 25.30 5.98 -15.59
CA LEU A 471 25.38 7.37 -15.15
C LEU A 471 24.47 7.56 -13.96
N ASN A 472 24.99 8.25 -12.95
CA ASN A 472 24.29 8.57 -11.72
C ASN A 472 24.58 9.99 -11.30
N PHE A 473 23.70 10.55 -10.48
CA PHE A 473 23.74 11.96 -10.11
C PHE A 473 23.71 12.11 -8.59
N ILE A 474 24.61 12.96 -8.09
CA ILE A 474 24.63 13.39 -6.70
C ILE A 474 24.71 14.91 -6.73
N LYS A 475 23.67 15.57 -6.23
CA LYS A 475 23.42 17.00 -6.49
C LYS A 475 23.46 17.25 -8.02
N ASP A 476 24.30 18.17 -8.47
CA ASP A 476 24.43 18.55 -9.87
C ASP A 476 25.61 17.87 -10.59
N ASP A 477 26.31 16.96 -9.91
CA ASP A 477 27.47 16.26 -10.45
C ASP A 477 27.13 14.88 -11.00
N ILE A 478 27.85 14.53 -12.08
CA ILE A 478 27.66 13.30 -12.86
C ILE A 478 28.75 12.32 -12.47
N TYR A 479 28.34 11.10 -12.15
CA TYR A 479 29.21 10.01 -11.75
C TYR A 479 28.94 8.77 -12.60
N LEU A 480 29.98 8.01 -12.84
CA LEU A 480 29.90 6.72 -13.51
C LEU A 480 30.08 5.60 -12.49
N THR A 481 29.06 4.76 -12.33
CA THR A 481 29.14 3.59 -11.44
C THR A 481 29.70 2.39 -12.18
N PHE A 482 30.65 1.71 -11.56
CA PHE A 482 31.18 0.42 -11.99
C PHE A 482 30.47 -0.70 -11.24
N LYS A 483 29.70 -1.52 -11.94
CA LYS A 483 29.00 -2.67 -11.35
C LYS A 483 29.50 -3.97 -11.99
N PRO A 484 30.35 -4.76 -11.30
CA PRO A 484 30.80 -6.06 -11.78
C PRO A 484 29.62 -6.96 -12.16
N ASP A 485 29.73 -7.57 -13.34
CA ASP A 485 28.77 -8.53 -13.90
C ASP A 485 29.52 -9.69 -14.57
N LEU A 486 28.79 -10.72 -15.02
CA LEU A 486 29.33 -11.82 -15.80
C LEU A 486 28.51 -11.97 -17.08
N LEU A 487 29.19 -12.29 -18.18
CA LEU A 487 28.57 -12.83 -19.38
C LEU A 487 28.69 -14.36 -19.32
N VAL A 488 27.57 -15.05 -19.56
CA VAL A 488 27.48 -16.51 -19.54
C VAL A 488 27.08 -16.94 -20.95
N LEU A 489 27.91 -17.75 -21.59
CA LEU A 489 27.69 -18.26 -22.94
C LEU A 489 27.75 -19.78 -22.97
N ASN A 490 27.07 -20.38 -23.94
CA ASN A 490 27.32 -21.77 -24.32
C ASN A 490 28.72 -21.91 -24.94
N LEU A 491 29.19 -23.15 -25.13
CA LEU A 491 30.50 -23.40 -25.75
C LEU A 491 30.56 -22.89 -27.20
N ASP A 492 29.43 -22.94 -27.91
CA ASP A 492 29.21 -22.39 -29.25
C ASP A 492 28.93 -20.87 -29.26
N GLU A 493 29.08 -20.21 -28.11
CA GLU A 493 28.93 -18.77 -27.92
C GLU A 493 27.50 -18.23 -28.02
N SER A 494 26.49 -19.11 -28.13
CA SER A 494 25.08 -18.73 -28.03
C SER A 494 24.67 -18.39 -26.58
N LEU A 495 23.59 -17.61 -26.43
CA LEU A 495 23.04 -17.25 -25.12
C LEU A 495 22.26 -18.43 -24.51
N PRO A 496 22.58 -18.87 -23.29
CA PRO A 496 21.82 -19.92 -22.62
C PRO A 496 20.51 -19.38 -22.04
N ASP A 497 19.63 -20.31 -21.63
CA ASP A 497 18.37 -19.98 -20.97
C ASP A 497 18.57 -19.09 -19.75
N HIS A 498 17.66 -18.14 -19.58
CA HIS A 498 17.74 -17.13 -18.52
C HIS A 498 17.92 -17.73 -17.11
N ASP A 499 17.25 -18.84 -16.81
CA ASP A 499 17.32 -19.49 -15.50
C ASP A 499 18.70 -20.13 -15.23
N VAL A 500 19.36 -20.61 -16.27
CA VAL A 500 20.74 -21.12 -16.19
C VAL A 500 21.69 -19.96 -15.87
N VAL A 501 21.59 -18.84 -16.62
CA VAL A 501 22.39 -17.63 -16.38
C VAL A 501 22.21 -17.15 -14.95
N LYS A 502 20.96 -17.06 -14.48
CA LYS A 502 20.63 -16.62 -13.12
C LYS A 502 21.24 -17.53 -12.06
N THR A 503 21.16 -18.85 -12.24
CA THR A 503 21.70 -19.85 -11.30
C THR A 503 23.22 -19.75 -11.19
N ILE A 504 23.91 -19.68 -12.33
CA ILE A 504 25.37 -19.55 -12.38
C ILE A 504 25.82 -18.22 -11.76
N LYS A 505 25.16 -17.10 -12.11
CA LYS A 505 25.44 -15.78 -11.51
C LYS A 505 25.23 -15.80 -10.00
N ASN A 506 24.16 -16.42 -9.50
CA ASN A 506 23.90 -16.54 -8.07
C ASN A 506 24.98 -17.37 -7.35
N LYS A 507 25.49 -18.42 -7.99
CA LYS A 507 26.60 -19.24 -7.45
C LYS A 507 27.89 -18.43 -7.34
N LYS A 508 28.26 -17.68 -8.37
CA LYS A 508 29.49 -16.85 -8.40
C LYS A 508 29.38 -15.60 -7.52
N PHE A 509 28.33 -14.81 -7.69
CA PHE A 509 28.17 -13.53 -6.98
C PHE A 509 27.58 -13.65 -5.58
N GLY A 510 26.94 -14.78 -5.25
CA GLY A 510 26.33 -14.99 -3.95
C GLY A 510 27.33 -14.76 -2.81
N TYR A 511 28.58 -15.23 -2.97
CA TYR A 511 29.62 -15.19 -1.94
C TYR A 511 30.72 -14.16 -2.24
N GLN A 512 30.44 -13.19 -3.11
CA GLN A 512 31.36 -12.09 -3.36
C GLN A 512 31.26 -11.09 -2.18
N HIS A 513 32.20 -11.17 -1.24
CA HIS A 513 32.28 -10.25 -0.11
C HIS A 513 32.97 -8.94 -0.49
N ASN A 514 33.01 -7.98 0.45
CA ASN A 514 33.50 -6.63 0.17
C ASN A 514 34.92 -6.61 -0.40
N LYS A 515 35.80 -7.49 0.10
CA LYS A 515 37.21 -7.52 -0.32
C LYS A 515 37.34 -7.93 -1.78
N GLU A 516 36.72 -9.05 -2.17
CA GLU A 516 36.74 -9.53 -3.56
C GLU A 516 36.07 -8.51 -4.50
N TYR A 517 34.96 -7.89 -4.05
CA TYR A 517 34.29 -6.85 -4.82
C TYR A 517 35.20 -5.62 -5.03
N SER A 518 35.88 -5.14 -3.99
CA SER A 518 36.81 -4.00 -4.09
C SER A 518 37.95 -4.29 -5.07
N GLN A 519 38.53 -5.48 -4.99
CA GLN A 519 39.62 -5.89 -5.87
C GLN A 519 39.19 -5.92 -7.34
N ILE A 520 37.99 -6.43 -7.64
CA ILE A 520 37.46 -6.43 -9.01
C ILE A 520 37.22 -5.00 -9.50
N LEU A 521 36.66 -4.13 -8.65
CA LEU A 521 36.48 -2.72 -9.00
C LEU A 521 37.80 -2.01 -9.28
N GLU A 522 38.81 -2.24 -8.45
CA GLU A 522 40.14 -1.65 -8.61
C GLU A 522 40.77 -2.08 -9.94
N LYS A 523 40.69 -3.37 -10.30
CA LYS A 523 41.18 -3.86 -11.60
C LYS A 523 40.53 -3.15 -12.79
N TRP A 524 39.21 -3.03 -12.80
CA TRP A 524 38.49 -2.33 -13.88
C TRP A 524 38.83 -0.83 -13.91
N ALA A 525 38.88 -0.19 -12.75
CA ALA A 525 39.20 1.23 -12.65
C ALA A 525 40.62 1.54 -13.09
N ASP A 526 41.59 0.68 -12.78
CA ASP A 526 42.98 0.88 -13.16
C ASP A 526 43.18 0.86 -14.69
N ILE A 527 42.30 0.19 -15.42
CA ILE A 527 42.31 0.16 -16.89
C ILE A 527 41.60 1.39 -17.46
N ILE A 528 40.36 1.65 -17.01
CA ILE A 528 39.47 2.64 -17.64
C ILE A 528 39.87 4.08 -17.25
N THR A 529 40.27 4.33 -16.00
CA THR A 529 40.52 5.70 -15.50
C THR A 529 41.88 6.28 -15.89
N LYS A 530 42.79 5.48 -16.46
CA LYS A 530 44.15 5.92 -16.84
C LYS A 530 44.25 6.48 -18.26
N LYS A 531 43.22 6.34 -19.10
CA LYS A 531 43.25 6.78 -20.50
C LYS A 531 42.20 7.85 -20.78
N ASP A 532 42.53 8.76 -21.69
CA ASP A 532 41.54 9.59 -22.36
C ASP A 532 40.78 8.72 -23.36
N LEU A 533 39.45 8.66 -23.21
CA LEU A 533 38.58 7.84 -24.02
C LEU A 533 37.92 8.74 -25.06
N ILE A 534 38.40 8.66 -26.30
CA ILE A 534 37.96 9.52 -27.40
C ILE A 534 36.74 8.88 -28.08
N VAL A 535 35.63 9.63 -28.11
CA VAL A 535 34.39 9.26 -28.82
C VAL A 535 34.46 9.74 -30.26
N SER A 536 33.67 9.12 -31.15
CA SER A 536 33.56 9.56 -32.54
C SER A 536 33.08 11.01 -32.62
N GLY A 537 33.67 11.84 -33.50
CA GLY A 537 33.48 13.29 -33.49
C GLY A 537 34.41 14.06 -32.55
N GLY A 538 35.35 13.39 -31.87
CA GLY A 538 36.48 14.02 -31.18
C GLY A 538 36.27 14.40 -29.72
N GLY A 539 35.10 14.16 -29.13
CA GLY A 539 34.84 14.40 -27.72
C GLY A 539 35.68 13.49 -26.80
N ILE A 540 36.08 13.99 -25.63
CA ILE A 540 36.94 13.24 -24.68
C ILE A 540 36.16 12.94 -23.40
N PHE A 541 36.14 11.66 -23.02
CA PHE A 541 35.79 11.21 -21.67
C PHE A 541 37.06 10.95 -20.85
N ASN A 542 37.15 11.55 -19.66
CA ASN A 542 38.20 11.23 -18.69
C ASN A 542 37.56 11.07 -17.30
N LEU A 543 37.92 9.99 -16.61
CA LEU A 543 37.40 9.65 -15.27
C LEU A 543 38.46 9.87 -14.20
N GLY A 544 38.03 10.32 -13.03
CA GLY A 544 38.90 10.42 -11.86
C GLY A 544 39.36 9.03 -11.39
N LYS A 545 40.61 8.94 -10.92
CA LYS A 545 41.20 7.68 -10.45
C LYS A 545 40.62 7.16 -9.13
N LYS A 546 40.06 8.05 -8.31
CA LYS A 546 39.51 7.72 -6.99
C LYS A 546 37.99 7.70 -7.07
N PRO A 547 37.33 6.67 -6.49
CA PRO A 547 35.88 6.69 -6.37
C PRO A 547 35.44 7.68 -5.28
N LEU A 548 34.13 7.93 -5.22
CA LEU A 548 33.54 8.69 -4.13
C LEU A 548 33.62 7.93 -2.80
N TYR A 549 33.79 8.70 -1.72
CA TYR A 549 33.68 8.22 -0.36
C TYR A 549 32.59 9.01 0.38
N ALA A 550 31.81 8.30 1.20
CA ALA A 550 30.85 8.90 2.09
C ALA A 550 31.32 8.81 3.54
N GLY A 551 31.31 9.94 4.22
CA GLY A 551 31.55 10.04 5.65
C GLY A 551 30.24 9.90 6.42
N LEU A 552 30.21 9.00 7.40
CA LEU A 552 29.01 8.71 8.18
C LEU A 552 29.19 9.12 9.64
N VAL A 553 28.21 9.83 10.17
CA VAL A 553 28.09 10.13 11.59
C VAL A 553 27.29 9.03 12.29
N ASN A 554 27.83 8.47 13.36
CA ASN A 554 27.13 7.54 14.23
C ASN A 554 27.39 7.94 15.68
N TYR A 555 26.32 8.40 16.35
CA TYR A 555 26.38 8.92 17.71
C TYR A 555 26.73 7.85 18.75
N ALA A 556 26.60 6.56 18.42
CA ALA A 556 26.91 5.46 19.33
C ALA A 556 28.36 4.96 19.24
N THR A 557 29.16 5.48 18.31
CA THR A 557 30.53 4.97 18.06
C THR A 557 31.57 6.07 18.12
N ARG A 558 32.83 5.70 18.39
CA ARG A 558 33.95 6.64 18.41
C ARG A 558 34.15 7.28 17.03
N LYS A 559 34.49 8.57 17.04
CA LYS A 559 34.82 9.35 15.85
C LYS A 559 36.15 8.89 15.24
N LEU A 560 36.29 9.05 13.92
CA LEU A 560 37.58 8.94 13.24
C LEU A 560 38.42 10.20 13.50
N PRO A 561 39.76 10.13 13.35
CA PRO A 561 40.60 11.31 13.31
C PRO A 561 40.10 12.34 12.28
N THR A 562 40.13 13.63 12.63
CA THR A 562 39.55 14.72 11.85
C THR A 562 40.14 14.84 10.43
N ASP A 563 41.37 14.41 10.24
CA ASP A 563 42.02 14.31 8.92
C ASP A 563 41.21 13.50 7.90
N PHE A 564 40.41 12.53 8.34
CA PHE A 564 39.60 11.73 7.43
C PHE A 564 38.38 12.48 6.87
N ASN A 565 37.94 13.56 7.53
CA ASN A 565 36.81 14.38 7.06
C ASN A 565 37.04 14.91 5.64
N LYS A 566 38.29 15.23 5.26
CA LYS A 566 38.64 15.75 3.92
C LYS A 566 38.43 14.74 2.78
N HIS A 567 38.33 13.45 3.11
CA HIS A 567 38.07 12.39 2.14
C HIS A 567 36.57 12.14 1.92
N ALA A 568 35.70 12.65 2.82
CA ALA A 568 34.26 12.47 2.74
C ALA A 568 33.63 13.47 1.75
N THR A 569 33.53 13.06 0.49
CA THR A 569 32.84 13.82 -0.57
C THR A 569 31.31 13.82 -0.41
N GLN A 570 30.78 12.81 0.27
CA GLN A 570 29.37 12.71 0.64
C GLN A 570 29.23 12.63 2.15
N LYS A 571 28.08 13.08 2.66
CA LYS A 571 27.78 13.05 4.09
C LYS A 571 26.52 12.22 4.36
N GLY A 572 26.53 11.55 5.49
CA GLY A 572 25.46 10.66 5.90
C GLY A 572 25.52 10.36 7.39
N LEU A 573 24.65 9.46 7.81
CA LEU A 573 24.51 9.05 9.20
C LEU A 573 24.09 7.59 9.30
N ILE A 574 24.33 6.98 10.46
CA ILE A 574 23.84 5.62 10.77
C ILE A 574 22.74 5.75 11.81
N ILE A 575 21.52 5.40 11.41
CA ILE A 575 20.34 5.36 12.28
C ILE A 575 20.36 4.05 13.06
N GLN A 576 20.08 4.13 14.36
CA GLN A 576 19.88 2.94 15.18
C GLN A 576 18.65 2.18 14.70
N ASP A 577 18.73 0.85 14.69
CA ASP A 577 17.63 0.05 14.18
C ASP A 577 16.41 0.10 15.12
N ALA A 578 15.22 0.12 14.54
CA ALA A 578 13.98 0.27 15.28
C ALA A 578 13.71 -0.95 16.19
N LYS A 579 13.13 -0.69 17.36
CA LYS A 579 12.77 -1.72 18.34
C LYS A 579 11.34 -2.21 18.14
N LEU A 580 11.13 -3.47 18.45
CA LEU A 580 9.83 -4.12 18.47
C LEU A 580 9.39 -4.35 19.92
N ILE A 581 8.08 -4.39 20.14
CA ILE A 581 7.44 -4.52 21.44
C ILE A 581 6.76 -5.89 21.57
N PHE A 582 7.02 -6.55 22.69
CA PHE A 582 6.56 -7.89 23.06
C PHE A 582 5.83 -7.90 24.41
N GLY A 583 5.12 -8.99 24.70
CA GLY A 583 4.48 -9.22 25.98
C GLY A 583 5.49 -9.69 27.04
N SER A 584 5.26 -9.32 28.31
CA SER A 584 6.06 -9.76 29.46
C SER A 584 5.41 -10.95 30.18
N ASN A 585 6.22 -11.75 30.86
CA ASN A 585 5.74 -12.76 31.83
C ASN A 585 5.27 -12.14 33.17
N SER A 586 5.47 -10.83 33.37
CA SER A 586 5.08 -10.09 34.58
C SER A 586 3.84 -9.21 34.37
N ILE A 587 3.21 -8.75 35.46
CA ILE A 587 1.86 -8.14 35.48
C ILE A 587 1.75 -6.84 34.63
N SER A 588 2.83 -6.07 34.42
CA SER A 588 3.05 -5.13 33.27
C SER A 588 4.53 -4.70 33.23
N ASN A 589 5.16 -4.16 32.18
CA ASN A 589 4.76 -3.53 30.92
C ASN A 589 5.51 -4.19 29.74
N GLU A 590 5.01 -3.95 28.53
CA GLU A 590 5.67 -4.17 27.24
C GLU A 590 7.22 -4.21 27.29
N ILE A 591 7.85 -5.21 26.66
CA ILE A 591 9.31 -5.35 26.58
C ILE A 591 9.78 -5.03 25.15
N SER A 592 10.84 -4.24 25.02
CA SER A 592 11.40 -3.89 23.71
C SER A 592 12.60 -4.75 23.32
N HIS A 593 12.65 -5.18 22.05
CA HIS A 593 13.77 -5.92 21.48
C HIS A 593 13.92 -5.64 19.99
N ILE A 594 15.15 -5.59 19.47
CA ILE A 594 15.42 -5.25 18.06
C ILE A 594 15.21 -6.43 17.10
N ASN A 595 15.38 -7.67 17.56
CA ASN A 595 15.27 -8.89 16.75
C ASN A 595 13.90 -9.55 16.98
N PRO A 596 13.11 -9.81 15.93
CA PRO A 596 11.76 -10.36 16.06
C PRO A 596 11.73 -11.76 16.70
N LEU A 597 12.55 -12.68 16.18
CA LEU A 597 12.56 -14.08 16.65
C LEU A 597 13.11 -14.18 18.07
N LYS A 598 14.26 -13.54 18.33
CA LYS A 598 14.88 -13.56 19.66
C LYS A 598 14.00 -12.86 20.70
N GLY A 599 13.40 -11.73 20.33
CA GLY A 599 12.46 -11.01 21.18
C GLY A 599 11.26 -11.86 21.56
N LEU A 600 10.72 -12.65 20.63
CA LEU A 600 9.65 -13.60 20.91
C LEU A 600 10.11 -14.75 21.82
N VAL A 601 11.26 -15.36 21.53
CA VAL A 601 11.80 -16.52 22.28
C VAL A 601 12.11 -16.17 23.74
N GLU A 602 12.68 -15.00 23.98
CA GLU A 602 13.03 -14.53 25.33
C GLU A 602 11.81 -14.02 26.11
N ASN A 603 10.70 -13.74 25.42
CA ASN A 603 9.51 -13.13 26.01
C ASN A 603 8.22 -13.87 25.59
N ARG A 604 7.15 -13.12 25.33
CA ARG A 604 5.85 -13.62 24.86
C ARG A 604 5.34 -12.78 23.69
N PRO A 605 4.42 -13.32 22.87
CA PRO A 605 3.67 -12.50 21.93
C PRO A 605 3.07 -11.28 22.64
N TRP A 606 2.99 -10.16 21.93
CA TRP A 606 2.42 -8.93 22.48
C TRP A 606 1.00 -9.14 23.04
N ASP A 607 0.16 -9.91 22.36
CA ASP A 607 -1.21 -10.20 22.78
C ASP A 607 -1.36 -11.40 23.74
N TYR A 608 -0.27 -11.90 24.33
CA TYR A 608 -0.28 -13.05 25.24
C TYR A 608 -1.25 -12.90 26.42
N LYS A 609 -1.46 -11.67 26.92
CA LYS A 609 -2.42 -11.39 27.99
C LYS A 609 -3.85 -11.86 27.67
N ASN A 610 -4.23 -11.84 26.39
CA ASN A 610 -5.53 -12.33 25.94
C ASN A 610 -5.67 -13.86 26.09
N THR A 611 -4.54 -14.58 26.09
CA THR A 611 -4.53 -16.02 26.36
C THR A 611 -4.51 -16.30 27.85
N SER A 612 -3.64 -15.61 28.61
CA SER A 612 -3.57 -15.80 30.06
C SER A 612 -4.85 -15.40 30.80
N SER A 613 -5.66 -14.50 30.23
CA SER A 613 -6.98 -14.12 30.76
C SER A 613 -8.12 -15.04 30.33
N GLY A 614 -7.86 -16.05 29.49
CA GLY A 614 -8.87 -17.01 29.02
C GLY A 614 -9.73 -16.56 27.83
N LEU A 615 -9.51 -15.38 27.23
CA LEU A 615 -10.31 -14.89 26.10
C LEU A 615 -10.04 -15.67 24.81
N CYS A 616 -8.76 -15.93 24.55
CA CYS A 616 -8.29 -16.67 23.38
C CYS A 616 -7.39 -17.81 23.86
N PRO A 617 -7.99 -18.88 24.41
CA PRO A 617 -7.25 -19.92 25.10
C PRO A 617 -6.53 -20.88 24.15
N GLU A 618 -6.90 -20.92 22.87
CA GLU A 618 -6.34 -21.84 21.88
C GLU A 618 -6.43 -21.31 20.45
N ILE A 619 -5.64 -21.90 19.55
CA ILE A 619 -5.72 -21.72 18.09
C ILE A 619 -6.17 -23.04 17.46
N CYS A 620 -7.23 -22.99 16.67
CA CYS A 620 -7.72 -24.16 15.92
C CYS A 620 -7.22 -24.13 14.48
N ILE A 621 -6.93 -25.31 13.94
CA ILE A 621 -6.56 -25.52 12.55
C ILE A 621 -7.52 -26.49 11.90
N ASN A 622 -7.97 -26.19 10.69
CA ASN A 622 -8.69 -27.10 9.81
C ASN A 622 -7.81 -27.46 8.61
N VAL A 623 -8.09 -28.57 7.92
CA VAL A 623 -7.22 -29.08 6.85
C VAL A 623 -8.03 -29.39 5.59
N ILE A 624 -7.51 -28.94 4.45
CA ILE A 624 -7.90 -29.37 3.11
C ILE A 624 -6.67 -30.03 2.47
N SER A 625 -6.77 -31.32 2.15
CA SER A 625 -5.72 -32.08 1.48
C SER A 625 -6.30 -33.03 0.44
N THR A 626 -5.45 -33.84 -0.20
CA THR A 626 -5.94 -35.03 -0.90
C THR A 626 -5.95 -36.22 0.07
N ARG A 627 -6.68 -37.29 -0.28
CA ARG A 627 -6.71 -38.51 0.55
C ARG A 627 -5.35 -39.19 0.60
N GLN A 628 -4.63 -39.25 -0.53
CA GLN A 628 -3.33 -39.89 -0.62
C GLN A 628 -2.22 -39.15 0.16
N ASP A 629 -2.31 -37.82 0.30
CA ASP A 629 -1.30 -37.03 1.02
C ASP A 629 -1.64 -36.82 2.51
N ALA A 630 -2.79 -37.29 2.99
CA ALA A 630 -3.29 -37.00 4.34
C ALA A 630 -2.30 -37.39 5.44
N GLY A 631 -1.64 -38.54 5.29
CA GLY A 631 -0.63 -39.00 6.25
C GLY A 631 0.60 -38.09 6.33
N ILE A 632 1.08 -37.58 5.19
CA ILE A 632 2.23 -36.67 5.11
C ILE A 632 1.87 -35.34 5.78
N VAL A 633 0.68 -34.81 5.51
CA VAL A 633 0.18 -33.58 6.16
C VAL A 633 0.05 -33.79 7.66
N ASN A 634 -0.54 -34.90 8.12
CA ASN A 634 -0.71 -35.18 9.54
C ASN A 634 0.64 -35.25 10.29
N ASN A 635 1.66 -35.83 9.68
CA ASN A 635 3.01 -35.89 10.26
C ASN A 635 3.64 -34.49 10.40
N LEU A 636 3.46 -33.61 9.40
CA LEU A 636 3.90 -32.21 9.49
C LEU A 636 3.24 -31.51 10.69
N LEU A 637 1.93 -31.66 10.85
CA LEU A 637 1.16 -31.00 11.91
C LEU A 637 1.58 -31.49 13.30
N ARG A 638 1.74 -32.81 13.47
CA ARG A 638 2.29 -33.36 14.71
C ARG A 638 3.68 -32.79 15.03
N GLY A 639 4.52 -32.62 14.01
CA GLY A 639 5.85 -32.02 14.14
C GLY A 639 5.86 -30.60 14.71
N ILE A 640 4.76 -29.85 14.64
CA ILE A 640 4.65 -28.49 15.21
C ILE A 640 4.69 -28.47 16.74
N HIS A 641 4.39 -29.59 17.40
CA HIS A 641 4.53 -29.71 18.85
C HIS A 641 5.94 -30.14 19.29
N GLU A 642 6.76 -30.61 18.35
CA GLU A 642 8.04 -31.23 18.65
C GLU A 642 9.21 -30.24 18.60
N LYS A 643 10.23 -30.52 19.42
CA LYS A 643 11.49 -29.79 19.38
C LYS A 643 12.19 -29.98 18.03
N SER A 644 12.84 -28.93 17.53
CA SER A 644 13.67 -28.99 16.33
C SER A 644 14.87 -28.05 16.46
N LEU A 645 16.05 -28.54 16.10
CA LEU A 645 17.30 -27.77 16.17
C LEU A 645 17.62 -27.15 14.80
N PRO A 646 18.16 -25.93 14.77
CA PRO A 646 18.59 -25.29 13.53
C PRO A 646 19.82 -25.99 12.93
N GLU A 647 19.90 -25.99 11.61
CA GLU A 647 21.08 -26.45 10.88
C GLU A 647 22.29 -25.58 11.22
N LYS A 648 23.50 -26.14 11.10
CA LYS A 648 24.75 -25.41 11.43
C LYS A 648 24.90 -24.08 10.68
N SER A 649 24.38 -24.00 9.46
CA SER A 649 24.42 -22.78 8.62
C SER A 649 23.46 -21.67 9.06
N GLU A 650 22.52 -21.97 9.96
CA GLU A 650 21.42 -21.10 10.39
C GLU A 650 21.52 -20.70 11.87
N GLN A 651 22.41 -21.34 12.64
CA GLN A 651 22.60 -21.14 14.09
C GLN A 651 23.03 -19.72 14.48
N ASP A 652 23.47 -18.90 13.54
CA ASP A 652 23.81 -17.50 13.80
C ASP A 652 22.56 -16.61 13.94
N TYR A 653 21.38 -17.09 13.50
CA TYR A 653 20.10 -16.39 13.63
C TYR A 653 19.01 -17.23 14.30
N LEU A 654 18.82 -18.48 13.88
CA LEU A 654 17.72 -19.31 14.34
C LEU A 654 17.94 -19.83 15.76
N HIS A 655 16.89 -19.77 16.57
CA HIS A 655 16.81 -20.46 17.85
C HIS A 655 16.24 -21.88 17.69
N PRO A 656 16.59 -22.83 18.57
CA PRO A 656 15.86 -24.09 18.70
C PRO A 656 14.36 -23.83 18.85
N PHE A 657 13.56 -24.52 18.02
CA PHE A 657 12.12 -24.51 18.13
C PHE A 657 11.70 -25.53 19.20
N HIS A 658 10.96 -25.10 20.22
CA HIS A 658 10.57 -25.94 21.37
C HIS A 658 9.10 -26.38 21.34
N GLY A 659 8.48 -26.34 20.16
CA GLY A 659 7.04 -26.56 20.00
C GLY A 659 6.23 -25.26 20.06
N PHE A 660 5.09 -25.25 19.38
CA PHE A 660 4.25 -24.06 19.21
C PHE A 660 3.83 -23.42 20.53
N THR A 661 3.30 -24.21 21.47
CA THR A 661 2.80 -23.70 22.76
C THR A 661 3.88 -22.98 23.56
N ASN A 662 5.11 -23.48 23.54
CA ASN A 662 6.24 -22.84 24.23
C ASN A 662 6.67 -21.54 23.54
N ALA A 663 6.60 -21.50 22.21
CA ALA A 663 6.97 -20.33 21.42
C ALA A 663 5.97 -19.17 21.55
N PHE A 664 4.67 -19.48 21.58
CA PHE A 664 3.60 -18.46 21.50
C PHE A 664 2.75 -18.35 22.78
N GLY A 665 2.97 -19.22 23.77
CA GLY A 665 2.19 -19.19 25.02
C GLY A 665 0.71 -19.56 24.86
N VAL A 666 0.32 -20.14 23.72
CA VAL A 666 -1.06 -20.58 23.45
C VAL A 666 -1.04 -21.96 22.79
N PRO A 667 -1.90 -22.90 23.21
CA PRO A 667 -2.03 -24.20 22.55
C PRO A 667 -2.58 -24.06 21.13
N ILE A 668 -2.19 -25.00 20.28
CA ILE A 668 -2.70 -25.18 18.92
C ILE A 668 -3.31 -26.57 18.79
N THR A 669 -4.45 -26.69 18.13
CA THR A 669 -5.17 -27.95 17.92
C THR A 669 -5.29 -28.25 16.43
N PHE A 670 -5.15 -29.54 16.09
CA PHE A 670 -5.24 -30.05 14.72
C PHE A 670 -6.30 -31.14 14.64
N PRO A 671 -6.99 -31.28 13.50
CA PRO A 671 -8.01 -32.31 13.33
C PRO A 671 -7.35 -33.65 13.06
N LYS A 672 -8.01 -34.75 13.43
CA LYS A 672 -7.60 -36.09 13.02
C LYS A 672 -8.08 -36.38 11.60
N ILE A 673 -7.34 -37.24 10.90
CA ILE A 673 -7.75 -37.72 9.58
C ILE A 673 -9.13 -38.39 9.70
N GLY A 674 -10.11 -37.90 8.94
CA GLY A 674 -11.48 -38.40 8.93
C GLY A 674 -12.46 -37.61 9.79
N GLU A 675 -12.01 -36.66 10.62
CA GLU A 675 -12.90 -35.70 11.27
C GLU A 675 -13.51 -34.72 10.24
N ASN A 676 -14.68 -34.16 10.54
CA ASN A 676 -15.39 -33.25 9.63
C ASN A 676 -14.60 -31.97 9.29
N THR A 677 -13.64 -31.60 10.14
CA THR A 677 -12.71 -30.48 9.96
C THR A 677 -11.46 -30.83 9.14
N TRP A 678 -11.34 -32.09 8.70
CA TRP A 678 -10.39 -32.55 7.68
C TRP A 678 -11.14 -32.88 6.39
N ARG A 679 -11.04 -32.00 5.40
CA ARG A 679 -11.70 -32.14 4.10
C ARG A 679 -10.76 -32.64 3.02
N PHE A 680 -11.33 -33.32 2.03
CA PHE A 680 -10.58 -33.89 0.93
C PHE A 680 -11.00 -33.30 -0.41
N VAL A 681 -10.02 -33.00 -1.25
CA VAL A 681 -10.25 -32.60 -2.65
C VAL A 681 -9.85 -33.76 -3.56
N ASP A 682 -10.80 -34.23 -4.36
CA ASP A 682 -10.58 -35.30 -5.33
C ASP A 682 -9.95 -34.79 -6.64
N GLU A 683 -9.09 -35.61 -7.24
CA GLU A 683 -8.30 -35.28 -8.43
C GLU A 683 -8.98 -35.75 -9.72
N ALA A 684 -10.13 -35.16 -10.05
CA ALA A 684 -10.78 -35.43 -11.32
C ALA A 684 -10.23 -34.47 -12.40
N LEU A 685 -9.15 -34.87 -13.07
CA LEU A 685 -8.63 -34.15 -14.24
C LEU A 685 -9.39 -34.58 -15.49
N SER A 686 -9.98 -33.61 -16.19
CA SER A 686 -10.66 -33.84 -17.46
C SER A 686 -9.66 -33.77 -18.63
N ALA A 687 -10.01 -34.35 -19.78
CA ALA A 687 -9.24 -34.21 -21.03
C ALA A 687 -9.31 -32.79 -21.65
N GLN A 688 -9.86 -31.82 -20.92
CA GLN A 688 -10.13 -30.45 -21.33
C GLN A 688 -8.87 -29.56 -21.22
N LYS A 689 -8.98 -28.28 -21.54
CA LYS A 689 -7.83 -27.35 -21.52
C LYS A 689 -7.28 -27.25 -20.09
N ALA A 690 -5.96 -27.06 -19.96
CA ALA A 690 -5.28 -26.96 -18.65
C ALA A 690 -5.91 -25.90 -17.72
N ILE A 691 -6.42 -24.80 -18.31
CA ILE A 691 -7.09 -23.73 -17.56
C ILE A 691 -8.42 -24.15 -16.94
N ASP A 692 -9.18 -25.00 -17.61
CA ASP A 692 -10.45 -25.53 -17.10
C ASP A 692 -10.19 -26.47 -15.92
N ASN A 693 -9.14 -27.29 -16.01
CA ASN A 693 -8.68 -28.13 -14.91
C ASN A 693 -8.21 -27.30 -13.69
N ALA A 694 -7.47 -26.20 -13.91
CA ALA A 694 -7.05 -25.32 -12.82
C ALA A 694 -8.23 -24.60 -12.14
N LYS A 695 -9.19 -24.09 -12.93
CA LYS A 695 -10.42 -23.48 -12.39
C LYS A 695 -11.31 -24.50 -11.66
N SER A 696 -11.43 -25.72 -12.19
CA SER A 696 -12.16 -26.82 -11.55
C SER A 696 -11.55 -27.18 -10.20
N LEU A 697 -10.22 -27.29 -10.12
CA LEU A 697 -9.49 -27.51 -8.87
C LEU A 697 -9.77 -26.37 -7.87
N ALA A 698 -9.69 -25.12 -8.32
CA ALA A 698 -9.96 -23.96 -7.47
C ALA A 698 -11.39 -23.98 -6.90
N ASN A 699 -12.39 -24.24 -7.76
CA ASN A 699 -13.79 -24.32 -7.35
C ASN A 699 -14.05 -25.43 -6.32
N ARG A 700 -13.38 -26.58 -6.45
CA ARG A 700 -13.46 -27.67 -5.47
C ARG A 700 -12.87 -27.26 -4.12
N ILE A 701 -11.73 -26.57 -4.12
CA ILE A 701 -11.14 -26.03 -2.88
C ILE A 701 -12.11 -25.01 -2.24
N CYS A 702 -12.70 -24.11 -3.03
CA CYS A 702 -13.72 -23.16 -2.56
C CYS A 702 -14.92 -23.86 -1.92
N TYR A 703 -15.43 -24.92 -2.56
CA TYR A 703 -16.53 -25.73 -2.02
C TYR A 703 -16.20 -26.33 -0.65
N GLU A 704 -14.98 -26.87 -0.48
CA GLU A 704 -14.54 -27.41 0.81
C GLU A 704 -14.32 -26.32 1.87
N LEU A 705 -13.90 -25.11 1.48
CA LEU A 705 -13.83 -23.95 2.38
C LEU A 705 -15.22 -23.54 2.87
N ASP A 706 -16.23 -23.51 1.99
CA ASP A 706 -17.63 -23.24 2.37
C ASP A 706 -18.17 -24.30 3.32
N ALA A 707 -17.83 -25.58 3.09
CA ALA A 707 -18.22 -26.67 3.98
C ALA A 707 -17.63 -26.50 5.39
N LEU A 708 -16.34 -26.13 5.49
CA LEU A 708 -15.69 -25.84 6.77
C LEU A 708 -16.34 -24.65 7.48
N LYS A 709 -16.57 -23.55 6.77
CA LYS A 709 -17.20 -22.34 7.32
C LYS A 709 -18.57 -22.62 7.95
N LYS A 710 -19.36 -23.53 7.37
CA LYS A 710 -20.67 -23.92 7.91
C LYS A 710 -20.60 -24.73 9.21
N LEU A 711 -19.51 -25.49 9.41
CA LEU A 711 -19.28 -26.28 10.61
C LEU A 711 -18.67 -25.46 11.75
N GLU A 712 -18.10 -24.30 11.42
CA GLU A 712 -17.16 -23.59 12.27
C GLU A 712 -17.86 -22.58 13.18
N LEU A 713 -17.80 -22.85 14.49
CA LEU A 713 -18.33 -21.98 15.54
C LEU A 713 -17.25 -21.11 16.22
N ARG A 714 -15.98 -21.22 15.79
CA ARG A 714 -14.83 -20.61 16.48
C ARG A 714 -14.16 -19.54 15.63
N THR A 715 -14.15 -18.31 16.15
CA THR A 715 -13.39 -17.18 15.60
C THR A 715 -11.89 -17.44 15.68
N GLY A 716 -11.15 -17.17 14.60
CA GLY A 716 -9.69 -17.30 14.58
C GLY A 716 -9.14 -18.68 14.17
N THR A 717 -9.97 -19.55 13.58
CA THR A 717 -9.46 -20.79 12.95
C THR A 717 -8.71 -20.50 11.65
N VAL A 718 -7.65 -21.27 11.37
CA VAL A 718 -6.90 -21.22 10.12
C VAL A 718 -7.10 -22.52 9.34
N VAL A 719 -7.42 -22.41 8.05
CA VAL A 719 -7.51 -23.56 7.13
C VAL A 719 -6.19 -23.77 6.40
N ILE A 720 -5.59 -24.94 6.56
CA ILE A 720 -4.44 -25.36 5.77
C ILE A 720 -4.91 -25.91 4.44
N ILE A 721 -4.31 -25.44 3.35
CA ILE A 721 -4.53 -25.95 2.00
C ILE A 721 -3.23 -26.58 1.52
N TYR A 722 -3.21 -27.91 1.45
CA TYR A 722 -2.05 -28.65 0.97
C TYR A 722 -2.02 -28.72 -0.56
N ILE A 723 -0.89 -28.34 -1.15
CA ILE A 723 -0.65 -28.38 -2.60
C ILE A 723 0.45 -29.41 -2.91
N PRO A 724 0.09 -30.58 -3.47
CA PRO A 724 1.05 -31.58 -3.91
C PRO A 724 1.82 -31.11 -5.15
N LYS A 725 3.04 -31.64 -5.35
CA LYS A 725 3.90 -31.30 -6.49
C LYS A 725 3.23 -31.58 -7.84
N ARG A 726 2.38 -32.61 -7.90
CA ARG A 726 1.62 -32.96 -9.12
C ARG A 726 0.60 -31.88 -9.56
N TRP A 727 0.24 -30.95 -8.68
CA TRP A 727 -0.61 -29.81 -9.05
C TRP A 727 0.17 -28.60 -9.55
N GLU A 728 1.51 -28.60 -9.55
CA GLU A 728 2.32 -27.40 -9.85
C GLU A 728 1.96 -26.78 -11.21
N LEU A 729 1.69 -27.59 -12.23
CA LEU A 729 1.26 -27.13 -13.57
C LEU A 729 -0.12 -26.46 -13.60
N LEU A 730 -0.95 -26.67 -12.58
CA LEU A 730 -2.28 -26.06 -12.42
C LEU A 730 -2.26 -24.83 -11.51
N THR A 731 -1.14 -24.55 -10.84
CA THR A 731 -1.05 -23.42 -9.89
C THR A 731 -0.92 -22.06 -10.55
N SER A 732 -0.32 -21.98 -11.74
CA SER A 732 -0.18 -20.74 -12.50
C SER A 732 -0.21 -21.05 -13.99
N ILE A 733 -1.19 -20.51 -14.70
CA ILE A 733 -1.36 -20.66 -16.14
C ILE A 733 -1.25 -19.27 -16.79
N LYS A 734 -0.36 -19.15 -17.77
CA LYS A 734 -0.11 -17.93 -18.54
C LYS A 734 -0.33 -18.25 -20.02
N SER A 735 -1.29 -17.55 -20.64
CA SER A 735 -1.50 -17.53 -22.10
C SER A 735 -1.51 -16.09 -22.61
N GLU A 736 -1.51 -15.88 -23.93
CA GLU A 736 -1.56 -14.53 -24.52
C GLU A 736 -2.82 -13.73 -24.13
N HIS A 737 -3.91 -14.42 -23.79
CA HIS A 737 -5.21 -13.80 -23.51
C HIS A 737 -5.69 -13.99 -22.07
N GLU A 738 -5.10 -14.90 -21.30
CA GLU A 738 -5.58 -15.25 -19.96
C GLU A 738 -4.45 -15.63 -19.00
N TYR A 739 -4.47 -15.01 -17.81
CA TYR A 739 -3.63 -15.30 -16.66
C TYR A 739 -4.46 -15.83 -15.48
N PHE A 740 -4.11 -17.00 -14.97
CA PHE A 740 -4.72 -17.61 -13.80
C PHE A 740 -3.66 -18.00 -12.77
N ASP A 741 -3.86 -17.62 -11.51
CA ASP A 741 -3.05 -18.03 -10.36
C ASP A 741 -3.97 -18.62 -9.27
N LEU A 742 -3.76 -19.90 -8.94
CA LEU A 742 -4.58 -20.64 -7.98
C LEU A 742 -4.47 -20.05 -6.57
N HIS A 743 -3.27 -19.62 -6.18
CA HIS A 743 -3.05 -19.07 -4.84
C HIS A 743 -3.82 -17.76 -4.66
N ASP A 744 -3.64 -16.83 -5.58
CA ASP A 744 -4.27 -15.51 -5.52
C ASP A 744 -5.80 -15.63 -5.65
N TYR A 745 -6.30 -16.54 -6.50
CA TYR A 745 -7.75 -16.79 -6.63
C TYR A 745 -8.38 -17.28 -5.32
N ILE A 746 -7.80 -18.32 -4.71
CA ILE A 746 -8.33 -18.87 -3.45
C ILE A 746 -8.18 -17.88 -2.29
N LYS A 747 -7.08 -17.10 -2.26
CA LYS A 747 -6.89 -16.05 -1.26
C LYS A 747 -7.96 -14.96 -1.36
N ALA A 748 -8.25 -14.48 -2.56
CA ALA A 748 -9.33 -13.51 -2.79
C ALA A 748 -10.67 -14.07 -2.31
N TYR A 749 -11.01 -15.29 -2.73
CA TYR A 749 -12.27 -15.94 -2.34
C TYR A 749 -12.38 -16.14 -0.82
N ALA A 750 -11.35 -16.70 -0.19
CA ALA A 750 -11.34 -16.96 1.25
C ALA A 750 -11.45 -15.66 2.06
N ALA A 751 -10.78 -14.59 1.65
CA ALA A 751 -10.88 -13.28 2.29
C ALA A 751 -12.31 -12.70 2.21
N GLN A 752 -12.98 -12.83 1.06
CA GLN A 752 -14.40 -12.45 0.91
C GLN A 752 -15.33 -13.26 1.82
N GLN A 753 -14.95 -14.49 2.15
CA GLN A 753 -15.67 -15.34 3.08
C GLN A 753 -15.25 -15.17 4.55
N GLY A 754 -14.24 -14.33 4.86
CA GLY A 754 -13.71 -14.19 6.21
C GLY A 754 -12.92 -15.42 6.70
N ILE A 755 -12.40 -16.25 5.79
CA ILE A 755 -11.70 -17.49 6.12
C ILE A 755 -10.18 -17.26 6.03
N SER A 756 -9.48 -17.49 7.15
CA SER A 756 -8.02 -17.47 7.19
C SER A 756 -7.43 -18.72 6.55
N THR A 757 -6.52 -18.57 5.58
CA THR A 757 -5.92 -19.71 4.87
C THR A 757 -4.38 -19.69 4.86
N GLN A 758 -3.78 -20.87 5.00
CA GLN A 758 -2.34 -21.11 4.88
C GLN A 758 -2.05 -22.21 3.85
N PHE A 759 -1.38 -21.84 2.77
CA PHE A 759 -0.93 -22.80 1.77
C PHE A 759 0.32 -23.54 2.23
N VAL A 760 0.33 -24.86 2.08
CA VAL A 760 1.51 -25.70 2.35
C VAL A 760 1.81 -26.53 1.11
N ARG A 761 2.96 -26.29 0.49
CA ARG A 761 3.40 -27.06 -0.69
C ARG A 761 4.20 -28.29 -0.26
N GLU A 762 4.14 -29.38 -1.01
CA GLU A 762 4.90 -30.62 -0.77
C GLU A 762 6.41 -30.39 -0.52
N LYS A 763 7.03 -29.48 -1.30
CA LYS A 763 8.44 -29.09 -1.13
C LYS A 763 8.77 -28.53 0.26
N THR A 764 7.78 -27.98 0.97
CA THR A 764 7.91 -27.44 2.33
C THR A 764 7.99 -28.58 3.34
N VAL A 765 7.21 -29.64 3.12
CA VAL A 765 7.16 -30.81 4.00
C VAL A 765 8.46 -31.61 3.90
N ASN A 766 9.01 -31.71 2.68
CA ASN A 766 10.25 -32.44 2.40
C ASN A 766 11.53 -31.61 2.60
N SER A 767 11.44 -30.45 3.24
CA SER A 767 12.60 -29.57 3.46
C SER A 767 13.57 -30.16 4.49
N SER A 768 14.87 -30.11 4.22
CA SER A 768 15.89 -30.46 5.21
C SER A 768 15.98 -29.44 6.35
N GLN A 769 15.51 -28.20 6.15
CA GLN A 769 15.53 -27.12 7.15
C GLN A 769 14.29 -27.16 8.06
N SER A 770 14.10 -28.27 8.78
CA SER A 770 12.90 -28.50 9.59
C SER A 770 12.63 -27.40 10.62
N CYS A 771 13.66 -26.93 11.33
CA CYS A 771 13.52 -25.89 12.36
C CYS A 771 13.00 -24.57 11.78
N ARG A 772 13.54 -24.12 10.63
CA ARG A 772 13.03 -22.94 9.91
C ARG A 772 11.57 -23.13 9.51
N VAL A 773 11.23 -24.27 8.90
CA VAL A 773 9.85 -24.54 8.47
C VAL A 773 8.89 -24.44 9.66
N LYS A 774 9.23 -25.07 10.79
CA LYS A 774 8.38 -25.03 12.00
C LYS A 774 8.20 -23.60 12.54
N TRP A 775 9.26 -22.80 12.60
CA TRP A 775 9.15 -21.39 13.02
C TRP A 775 8.24 -20.57 12.09
N TRP A 776 8.49 -20.59 10.78
CA TRP A 776 7.74 -19.75 9.82
C TRP A 776 6.28 -20.20 9.72
N LEU A 777 6.04 -21.51 9.69
CA LEU A 777 4.67 -22.03 9.63
C LEU A 777 3.90 -21.70 10.92
N SER A 778 4.56 -21.77 12.09
CA SER A 778 3.94 -21.39 13.36
C SER A 778 3.60 -19.90 13.43
N LEU A 779 4.47 -19.01 12.93
CA LEU A 779 4.14 -17.58 12.81
C LEU A 779 2.90 -17.36 11.97
N ALA A 780 2.86 -18.02 10.80
CA ALA A 780 1.74 -17.90 9.89
C ALA A 780 0.44 -18.36 10.55
N PHE A 781 0.44 -19.49 11.28
CA PHE A 781 -0.74 -19.92 12.05
C PHE A 781 -1.13 -18.90 13.11
N TYR A 782 -0.17 -18.36 13.86
CA TYR A 782 -0.44 -17.37 14.89
C TYR A 782 -1.11 -16.13 14.32
N VAL A 783 -0.48 -15.50 13.33
CA VAL A 783 -0.95 -14.25 12.72
C VAL A 783 -2.30 -14.44 12.03
N LYS A 784 -2.48 -15.54 11.30
CA LYS A 784 -3.72 -15.85 10.58
C LYS A 784 -4.86 -16.26 11.50
N ALA A 785 -4.57 -16.67 12.73
CA ALA A 785 -5.55 -16.81 13.80
C ALA A 785 -5.96 -15.46 14.43
N MET A 786 -5.71 -14.35 13.72
CA MET A 786 -6.00 -12.96 14.14
C MET A 786 -5.25 -12.51 15.40
N ARG A 787 -4.07 -13.09 15.64
CA ARG A 787 -3.19 -12.75 16.74
C ARG A 787 -2.10 -11.76 16.34
N THR A 788 -1.54 -11.06 17.33
CA THR A 788 -0.51 -10.02 17.12
C THR A 788 0.78 -10.42 17.83
N PRO A 789 1.82 -10.85 17.09
CA PRO A 789 3.02 -11.40 17.70
C PRO A 789 3.91 -10.31 18.30
N TRP A 790 4.05 -9.16 17.65
CA TRP A 790 4.79 -7.99 18.12
C TRP A 790 4.29 -6.71 17.46
N ARG A 791 4.65 -5.57 18.05
CA ARG A 791 4.38 -4.22 17.52
C ARG A 791 5.67 -3.43 17.33
N LEU A 792 5.63 -2.32 16.61
CA LEU A 792 6.74 -1.37 16.53
C LEU A 792 6.73 -0.43 17.75
N GLU A 793 7.91 -0.11 18.28
CA GLU A 793 8.07 1.00 19.22
C GLU A 793 7.86 2.31 18.45
N SER A 794 6.77 3.04 18.75
CA SER A 794 6.45 4.29 18.08
C SER A 794 6.92 5.51 18.88
N ILE A 795 7.41 6.53 18.17
CA ILE A 795 7.77 7.84 18.72
C ILE A 795 6.52 8.74 18.80
N ASP A 796 5.60 8.63 17.84
CA ASP A 796 4.36 9.40 17.75
C ASP A 796 3.18 8.48 17.44
N ASN A 797 2.19 8.40 18.31
CA ASN A 797 1.02 7.52 18.12
C ASN A 797 -0.06 8.12 17.19
N GLN A 798 0.11 9.35 16.71
CA GLN A 798 -0.85 10.05 15.84
C GLN A 798 -0.44 10.06 14.35
N THR A 799 0.62 9.33 13.99
CA THR A 799 1.02 9.12 12.60
C THR A 799 0.27 7.93 11.97
N ALA A 800 -0.18 8.10 10.74
CA ALA A 800 -0.69 7.02 9.89
C ALA A 800 0.26 6.79 8.71
N PHE A 801 0.61 5.53 8.44
CA PHE A 801 1.37 5.18 7.24
C PHE A 801 0.43 4.55 6.21
N VAL A 802 0.60 4.90 4.94
CA VAL A 802 -0.22 4.37 3.84
C VAL A 802 0.69 3.83 2.75
N GLY A 803 0.44 2.59 2.33
CA GLY A 803 1.05 2.03 1.14
C GLY A 803 0.12 2.11 -0.06
N ILE A 804 0.62 2.60 -1.19
CA ILE A 804 -0.11 2.59 -2.47
C ILE A 804 0.47 1.52 -3.40
N GLY A 805 -0.38 0.58 -3.80
CA GLY A 805 -0.09 -0.48 -4.77
C GLY A 805 -1.01 -0.40 -5.98
N TYR A 806 -0.52 -0.81 -7.15
CA TYR A 806 -1.34 -0.88 -8.36
C TYR A 806 -1.27 -2.26 -8.99
N SER A 807 -2.40 -2.70 -9.56
CA SER A 807 -2.46 -3.86 -10.44
C SER A 807 -3.19 -3.50 -11.73
N ILE A 808 -2.73 -4.04 -12.85
CA ILE A 808 -3.35 -3.85 -14.16
C ILE A 808 -3.92 -5.19 -14.58
N ASN A 809 -5.25 -5.26 -14.73
CA ASN A 809 -5.87 -6.46 -15.26
C ASN A 809 -5.57 -6.55 -16.77
N ARG A 810 -4.84 -7.59 -17.18
CA ARG A 810 -4.49 -7.87 -18.57
C ARG A 810 -5.47 -8.83 -19.25
N ASN A 811 -6.41 -9.41 -18.51
CA ASN A 811 -7.27 -10.51 -18.99
C ASN A 811 -8.49 -10.05 -19.79
N THR A 812 -8.64 -8.76 -20.12
CA THR A 812 -9.85 -8.27 -20.76
C THR A 812 -9.57 -7.18 -21.80
N TYR A 813 -9.79 -7.56 -23.06
CA TYR A 813 -10.02 -6.75 -24.27
C TYR A 813 -8.81 -6.28 -25.10
N PRO A 814 -8.97 -6.17 -26.45
CA PRO A 814 -7.93 -5.74 -27.38
C PRO A 814 -7.42 -4.32 -27.10
N GLU A 815 -6.29 -3.97 -27.72
CA GLU A 815 -5.39 -2.83 -27.45
C GLU A 815 -6.04 -1.42 -27.31
N ASN A 816 -7.34 -1.26 -27.61
CA ASN A 816 -8.08 0.01 -27.56
C ASN A 816 -9.10 0.13 -26.41
N SER A 817 -9.13 -0.82 -25.46
CA SER A 817 -10.00 -0.75 -24.28
C SER A 817 -9.26 -0.17 -23.06
N LYS A 818 -9.95 0.65 -22.25
CA LYS A 818 -9.39 1.24 -21.02
C LYS A 818 -8.90 0.13 -20.08
N ARG A 819 -7.57 -0.05 -19.97
CA ARG A 819 -6.95 -0.99 -19.01
C ARG A 819 -7.50 -0.71 -17.61
N ILE A 820 -8.11 -1.72 -16.98
CA ILE A 820 -8.60 -1.59 -15.61
C ILE A 820 -7.38 -1.55 -14.69
N VAL A 821 -7.17 -0.39 -14.06
CA VAL A 821 -6.17 -0.20 -13.03
C VAL A 821 -6.86 -0.31 -11.68
N LEU A 822 -6.42 -1.25 -10.86
CA LEU A 822 -6.83 -1.38 -9.47
C LEU A 822 -5.79 -0.69 -8.60
N GLY A 823 -6.24 0.27 -7.79
CA GLY A 823 -5.46 0.87 -6.73
C GLY A 823 -5.75 0.16 -5.40
N CYS A 824 -4.71 -0.06 -4.62
CA CYS A 824 -4.79 -0.50 -3.23
C CYS A 824 -4.18 0.58 -2.33
N SER A 825 -4.94 1.00 -1.32
CA SER A 825 -4.45 1.84 -0.23
C SER A 825 -4.51 1.04 1.06
N HIS A 826 -3.36 0.73 1.65
CA HIS A 826 -3.29 -0.02 2.92
C HIS A 826 -2.75 0.86 4.04
N ILE A 827 -3.56 1.04 5.09
CA ILE A 827 -3.28 1.90 6.24
C ILE A 827 -2.65 1.11 7.38
N TYR A 828 -1.63 1.70 7.98
CA TYR A 828 -0.89 1.21 9.12
C TYR A 828 -0.90 2.22 10.26
N SER A 829 -1.03 1.72 11.49
CA SER A 829 -0.84 2.53 12.69
C SER A 829 0.62 2.94 12.86
N ALA A 830 0.87 3.92 13.72
CA ALA A 830 2.24 4.30 14.06
C ALA A 830 3.07 3.16 14.69
N ARG A 831 2.39 2.19 15.31
CA ARG A 831 3.01 0.95 15.85
C ARG A 831 3.16 -0.14 14.79
N GLY A 832 2.97 0.19 13.50
CA GLY A 832 3.21 -0.71 12.37
C GLY A 832 2.18 -1.82 12.20
N GLU A 833 1.02 -1.71 12.86
CA GLU A 833 -0.07 -2.67 12.69
C GLU A 833 -0.86 -2.31 11.44
N GLY A 834 -1.04 -3.27 10.52
CA GLY A 834 -1.90 -3.08 9.36
C GLY A 834 -3.35 -3.02 9.83
N MET A 835 -4.01 -1.89 9.62
CA MET A 835 -5.33 -1.61 10.19
C MET A 835 -6.44 -2.04 9.23
N GLN A 836 -6.48 -1.41 8.07
CA GLN A 836 -7.50 -1.59 7.05
C GLN A 836 -6.89 -1.27 5.69
N PHE A 837 -7.36 -1.94 4.65
CA PHE A 837 -7.03 -1.59 3.28
C PHE A 837 -8.30 -1.38 2.46
N GLN A 838 -8.14 -0.65 1.36
CA GLN A 838 -9.18 -0.48 0.37
C GLN A 838 -8.64 -0.83 -1.00
N LEU A 839 -9.44 -1.60 -1.75
CA LEU A 839 -9.25 -1.89 -3.16
C LEU A 839 -10.30 -1.12 -3.95
N GLY A 840 -9.87 -0.37 -4.95
CA GLY A 840 -10.77 0.41 -5.79
C GLY A 840 -10.27 0.52 -7.22
N ARG A 841 -11.20 0.68 -8.16
CA ARG A 841 -10.87 0.99 -9.54
C ARG A 841 -10.41 2.45 -9.63
N ILE A 842 -9.30 2.70 -10.32
CA ILE A 842 -8.91 4.04 -10.75
C ILE A 842 -9.72 4.37 -12.01
N GLU A 843 -10.52 5.44 -11.97
CA GLU A 843 -11.44 5.74 -13.06
C GLU A 843 -10.75 6.39 -14.25
N ASN A 844 -9.82 7.31 -13.98
CA ASN A 844 -9.09 8.06 -15.00
C ASN A 844 -7.58 7.82 -14.86
N PRO A 845 -7.09 6.58 -15.05
CA PRO A 845 -5.69 6.27 -14.89
C PRO A 845 -4.87 6.91 -16.00
N ILE A 846 -3.78 7.57 -15.62
CA ILE A 846 -2.78 8.10 -16.55
C ILE A 846 -1.67 7.07 -16.66
N ILE A 847 -1.37 6.57 -17.86
CA ILE A 847 -0.32 5.58 -18.08
C ILE A 847 0.92 6.25 -18.68
N HIS A 848 2.02 6.28 -17.94
CA HIS A 848 3.33 6.68 -18.46
C HIS A 848 4.32 5.52 -18.38
N HIS A 849 4.94 5.16 -19.51
CA HIS A 849 5.93 4.07 -19.59
C HIS A 849 5.47 2.75 -18.93
N HIS A 850 4.20 2.37 -19.13
CA HIS A 850 3.56 1.18 -18.53
C HIS A 850 3.25 1.27 -17.02
N ASN A 851 3.58 2.39 -16.36
CA ASN A 851 3.22 2.62 -14.97
C ASN A 851 1.91 3.41 -14.88
N PRO A 852 0.97 3.00 -14.00
CA PRO A 852 -0.23 3.77 -13.73
C PRO A 852 0.03 4.90 -12.73
N TYR A 853 -0.67 6.01 -12.94
CA TYR A 853 -0.75 7.17 -12.06
C TYR A 853 -2.21 7.57 -11.91
N MET A 854 -2.54 8.19 -10.78
CA MET A 854 -3.87 8.75 -10.55
C MET A 854 -3.97 10.14 -11.20
N SER A 855 -5.15 10.46 -11.74
CA SER A 855 -5.53 11.85 -11.99
C SER A 855 -5.61 12.61 -10.66
N GLU A 856 -5.64 13.94 -10.71
CA GLU A 856 -5.84 14.78 -9.51
C GLU A 856 -7.10 14.35 -8.72
N GLU A 857 -8.17 14.06 -9.45
CA GLU A 857 -9.45 13.62 -8.90
C GLU A 857 -9.38 12.23 -8.26
N ASP A 858 -8.73 11.27 -8.90
CA ASP A 858 -8.55 9.93 -8.34
C ASP A 858 -7.67 9.97 -7.07
N ALA A 859 -6.64 10.82 -7.05
CA ALA A 859 -5.79 11.01 -5.88
C ALA A 859 -6.55 11.69 -4.73
N ARG A 860 -7.41 12.67 -5.02
CA ARG A 860 -8.28 13.33 -4.03
C ARG A 860 -9.23 12.35 -3.38
N ARG A 861 -10.00 11.59 -4.17
CA ARG A 861 -10.90 10.54 -3.65
C ARG A 861 -10.14 9.51 -2.82
N THR A 862 -8.93 9.12 -3.26
CA THR A 862 -8.08 8.21 -2.49
C THR A 862 -7.66 8.83 -1.13
N GLY A 863 -7.32 10.12 -1.10
CA GLY A 863 -7.02 10.85 0.13
C GLY A 863 -8.22 10.90 1.10
N GLU A 864 -9.41 11.20 0.59
CA GLU A 864 -10.65 11.25 1.40
C GLU A 864 -10.97 9.89 2.01
N LYS A 865 -10.76 8.82 1.24
CA LYS A 865 -10.93 7.46 1.72
C LYS A 865 -9.92 7.09 2.80
N ILE A 866 -8.64 7.47 2.64
CA ILE A 866 -7.62 7.29 3.69
C ILE A 866 -8.04 8.01 4.98
N ARG A 867 -8.50 9.27 4.85
CA ARG A 867 -9.01 10.09 5.94
C ARG A 867 -10.18 9.39 6.66
N GLN A 868 -11.17 8.92 5.89
CA GLN A 868 -12.34 8.21 6.41
C GLN A 868 -11.94 6.92 7.14
N MET A 869 -11.14 6.06 6.52
CA MET A 869 -10.70 4.78 7.11
C MET A 869 -9.93 4.99 8.42
N PHE A 870 -9.05 6.01 8.48
CA PHE A 870 -8.34 6.30 9.72
C PHE A 870 -9.29 6.82 10.79
N PHE A 871 -10.22 7.72 10.43
CA PHE A 871 -11.21 8.25 11.36
C PHE A 871 -12.14 7.14 11.89
N ASP A 872 -12.63 6.25 11.02
CA ASP A 872 -13.44 5.08 11.42
C ASP A 872 -12.66 4.13 12.35
N ALA A 873 -11.34 4.06 12.17
CA ALA A 873 -10.50 3.22 13.00
C ALA A 873 -10.15 3.84 14.36
N LYS A 874 -10.02 5.17 14.45
CA LYS A 874 -9.46 5.87 15.62
C LYS A 874 -10.38 6.90 16.29
N MET A 875 -11.53 7.21 15.70
CA MET A 875 -12.40 8.36 16.06
C MET A 875 -11.69 9.72 16.08
N GLN A 876 -10.53 9.82 15.44
CA GLN A 876 -9.77 11.06 15.32
C GLN A 876 -9.02 11.03 14.01
N LEU A 877 -8.75 12.21 13.47
CA LEU A 877 -7.88 12.35 12.30
C LEU A 877 -6.43 12.11 12.71
N PRO A 878 -5.59 11.58 11.79
CA PRO A 878 -4.16 11.50 12.05
C PRO A 878 -3.60 12.91 12.03
N ARG A 879 -2.63 13.17 12.91
CA ARG A 879 -1.88 14.43 12.86
C ARG A 879 -0.96 14.46 11.64
N ARG A 880 -0.40 13.30 11.30
CA ARG A 880 0.54 13.13 10.20
C ARG A 880 0.20 11.90 9.35
N VAL A 881 0.19 12.05 8.04
CA VAL A 881 -0.01 10.95 7.07
C VAL A 881 1.22 10.79 6.20
N VAL A 882 1.77 9.59 6.14
CA VAL A 882 2.93 9.26 5.31
C VAL A 882 2.54 8.27 4.23
N ILE A 883 2.57 8.69 2.97
CA ILE A 883 2.22 7.86 1.82
C ILE A 883 3.49 7.33 1.15
N HIS A 884 3.63 6.02 1.12
CA HIS A 884 4.68 5.29 0.43
C HIS A 884 4.19 4.79 -0.94
N LYS A 885 4.96 5.10 -1.99
CA LYS A 885 4.71 4.66 -3.37
C LYS A 885 6.01 4.22 -4.05
N ARG A 886 5.89 3.33 -5.06
CA ARG A 886 7.03 2.88 -5.90
C ARG A 886 7.19 3.62 -7.22
N THR A 887 6.28 4.54 -7.54
CA THR A 887 6.39 5.42 -8.69
C THR A 887 6.44 6.87 -8.20
N ALA A 888 6.96 7.76 -9.04
CA ALA A 888 6.95 9.19 -8.78
C ALA A 888 5.52 9.69 -8.51
N PHE A 889 5.40 10.74 -7.68
CA PHE A 889 4.16 11.49 -7.55
C PHE A 889 4.09 12.56 -8.64
N THR A 890 3.06 12.52 -9.48
CA THR A 890 2.81 13.60 -10.45
C THR A 890 2.36 14.87 -9.72
N ALA A 891 2.38 16.02 -10.40
CA ALA A 891 1.86 17.26 -9.82
C ALA A 891 0.35 17.17 -9.52
N GLU A 892 -0.39 16.44 -10.35
CA GLU A 892 -1.81 16.13 -10.16
C GLU A 892 -2.04 15.27 -8.91
N GLU A 893 -1.27 14.20 -8.73
CA GLU A 893 -1.37 13.35 -7.54
C GLU A 893 -1.06 14.13 -6.26
N GLN A 894 -0.03 14.99 -6.28
CA GLN A 894 0.31 15.83 -5.14
C GLN A 894 -0.85 16.74 -4.73
N ARG A 895 -1.48 17.43 -5.69
CA ARG A 895 -2.63 18.30 -5.40
C ARG A 895 -3.82 17.49 -4.89
N GLY A 896 -4.14 16.39 -5.56
CA GLY A 896 -5.25 15.52 -5.16
C GLY A 896 -5.10 14.99 -3.73
N PHE A 897 -3.95 14.42 -3.38
CA PHE A 897 -3.72 13.92 -2.02
C PHE A 897 -3.78 15.03 -0.96
N ILE A 898 -3.26 16.23 -1.25
CA ILE A 898 -3.34 17.38 -0.33
C ILE A 898 -4.80 17.80 -0.13
N GLN A 899 -5.60 17.87 -1.20
CA GLN A 899 -7.03 18.19 -1.13
C GLN A 899 -7.81 17.13 -0.33
N GLY A 900 -7.62 15.84 -0.63
CA GLY A 900 -8.37 14.77 0.01
C GLY A 900 -8.00 14.52 1.48
N LEU A 901 -6.81 14.95 1.89
CA LEU A 901 -6.33 14.89 3.28
C LEU A 901 -6.44 16.26 3.98
N GLU A 902 -7.31 17.16 3.50
CA GLU A 902 -7.59 18.44 4.16
C GLU A 902 -7.84 18.22 5.67
N GLY A 903 -7.22 19.03 6.53
CA GLY A 903 -7.34 18.91 7.99
C GLY A 903 -6.32 18.00 8.67
N VAL A 904 -5.49 17.27 7.93
CA VAL A 904 -4.27 16.64 8.46
C VAL A 904 -3.16 17.70 8.54
N GLU A 905 -2.43 17.78 9.65
CA GLU A 905 -1.42 18.84 9.87
C GLU A 905 -0.16 18.67 9.02
N ASP A 906 0.27 17.42 8.78
CA ASP A 906 1.48 17.08 8.02
C ASP A 906 1.23 15.90 7.07
N ILE A 907 1.59 16.10 5.80
CA ILE A 907 1.44 15.09 4.74
C ILE A 907 2.81 14.85 4.11
N GLU A 908 3.28 13.60 4.18
CA GLU A 908 4.53 13.15 3.55
C GLU A 908 4.22 12.31 2.32
N LEU A 909 4.72 12.73 1.16
CA LEU A 909 4.63 11.95 -0.08
C LEU A 909 6.02 11.44 -0.45
N ILE A 910 6.27 10.16 -0.19
CA ILE A 910 7.59 9.55 -0.26
C ILE A 910 7.60 8.42 -1.29
N GLU A 911 8.44 8.59 -2.31
CA GLU A 911 8.77 7.54 -3.26
C GLU A 911 9.91 6.69 -2.69
N ILE A 912 9.78 5.36 -2.76
CA ILE A 912 10.80 4.40 -2.34
C ILE A 912 11.05 3.38 -3.45
N ASN A 913 12.30 3.30 -3.92
CA ASN A 913 12.73 2.35 -4.93
C ASN A 913 14.09 1.73 -4.61
N PHE A 914 14.44 0.63 -5.26
CA PHE A 914 15.82 0.11 -5.20
C PHE A 914 16.73 0.93 -6.10
N GLU A 915 17.89 1.31 -5.59
CA GLU A 915 18.94 1.95 -6.39
C GLU A 915 19.96 0.88 -6.85
N ASP A 916 19.74 0.38 -8.07
CA ASP A 916 20.43 -0.79 -8.59
C ASP A 916 21.91 -0.59 -8.92
N SER A 917 22.36 0.66 -9.09
CA SER A 917 23.68 0.97 -9.61
C SER A 917 24.71 1.24 -8.51
N PHE A 918 24.34 2.00 -7.47
CA PHE A 918 25.23 2.34 -6.37
C PHE A 918 25.50 1.16 -5.44
N ARG A 919 26.78 0.93 -5.13
CA ARG A 919 27.24 0.00 -4.09
C ARG A 919 28.27 0.71 -3.23
N TYR A 920 28.22 0.44 -1.93
CA TYR A 920 29.17 0.98 -0.97
C TYR A 920 29.75 -0.15 -0.13
N LEU A 921 31.04 -0.04 0.16
CA LEU A 921 31.81 -0.97 0.97
C LEU A 921 32.14 -0.29 2.30
N SER A 922 31.93 -1.02 3.39
CA SER A 922 32.31 -0.56 4.73
C SER A 922 33.83 -0.57 4.88
N SER A 923 34.37 0.36 5.67
CA SER A 923 35.79 0.39 6.03
C SER A 923 35.97 0.32 7.55
N LYS A 924 37.10 -0.23 7.98
CA LYS A 924 37.55 -0.28 9.38
C LYS A 924 38.92 0.35 9.50
N LEU A 925 39.22 0.91 10.67
CA LEU A 925 40.54 1.47 10.97
C LEU A 925 41.44 0.37 11.56
N VAL A 926 42.57 0.09 10.91
CA VAL A 926 43.60 -0.85 11.37
C VAL A 926 44.94 -0.15 11.27
N ASN A 927 45.68 -0.04 12.39
CA ASN A 927 46.98 0.65 12.45
C ASN A 927 46.97 2.05 11.78
N ASN A 928 45.94 2.87 12.09
CA ASN A 928 45.71 4.19 11.50
C ASN A 928 45.51 4.23 9.97
N LYS A 929 45.25 3.08 9.33
CA LYS A 929 44.90 2.98 7.90
C LYS A 929 43.49 2.43 7.75
N LEU A 930 42.76 2.93 6.75
CA LEU A 930 41.44 2.42 6.40
C LEU A 930 41.59 1.17 5.53
N GLU A 931 41.04 0.07 6.01
CA GLU A 931 40.92 -1.19 5.27
C GLU A 931 39.45 -1.52 5.01
N ILE A 932 39.18 -2.28 3.95
CA ILE A 932 37.82 -2.76 3.66
C ILE A 932 37.37 -3.74 4.76
N ASP A 933 36.22 -3.48 5.37
CA ASP A 933 35.60 -4.37 6.35
C ASP A 933 35.10 -5.65 5.66
N GLY A 934 35.21 -6.79 6.34
CA GLY A 934 34.69 -8.06 5.85
C GLY A 934 33.16 -8.13 5.87
N PHE A 935 32.50 -7.29 6.69
CA PHE A 935 31.05 -7.18 6.72
C PHE A 935 30.52 -6.06 5.83
N PRO A 936 29.33 -6.22 5.24
CA PRO A 936 28.70 -5.15 4.48
C PRO A 936 28.41 -3.94 5.39
N ILE A 937 28.09 -2.82 4.75
CA ILE A 937 27.59 -1.61 5.41
C ILE A 937 26.45 -1.90 6.37
N ALA A 938 26.39 -1.10 7.44
CA ALA A 938 25.40 -1.24 8.48
C ALA A 938 24.00 -0.94 7.96
N ARG A 939 23.03 -1.76 8.36
CA ARG A 939 21.61 -1.42 8.24
C ARG A 939 21.35 -0.12 9.00
N GLY A 940 20.53 0.75 8.42
CA GLY A 940 20.27 2.10 8.90
C GLY A 940 21.27 3.16 8.43
N THR A 941 22.26 2.78 7.59
CA THR A 941 23.10 3.77 6.91
C THR A 941 22.25 4.63 5.97
N VAL A 942 22.40 5.94 6.06
CA VAL A 942 21.74 6.95 5.24
C VAL A 942 22.80 7.84 4.59
N ILE A 943 22.67 8.10 3.28
CA ILE A 943 23.50 9.09 2.56
C ILE A 943 22.57 10.09 1.87
N VAL A 944 22.74 11.38 2.15
CA VAL A 944 21.94 12.42 1.50
C VAL A 944 22.53 12.72 0.12
N GLN A 945 21.73 12.57 -0.94
CA GLN A 945 22.16 12.82 -2.33
C GLN A 945 21.81 14.24 -2.80
N SER A 946 20.66 14.76 -2.39
CA SER A 946 20.17 16.11 -2.71
C SER A 946 19.28 16.63 -1.58
N SER A 947 18.66 17.80 -1.75
CA SER A 947 17.71 18.33 -0.78
C SER A 947 16.43 17.50 -0.63
N ASN A 948 16.12 16.58 -1.54
CA ASN A 948 14.90 15.78 -1.49
C ASN A 948 15.12 14.29 -1.77
N THR A 949 16.37 13.86 -1.98
CA THR A 949 16.71 12.46 -2.27
C THR A 949 17.80 11.97 -1.32
N ALA A 950 17.61 10.77 -0.76
CA ALA A 950 18.60 10.09 0.07
C ALA A 950 18.65 8.59 -0.26
N LEU A 951 19.80 7.97 0.01
CA LEU A 951 19.96 6.52 0.00
C LEU A 951 19.81 5.99 1.43
N LEU A 952 19.05 4.91 1.62
CA LEU A 952 18.88 4.21 2.90
C LEU A 952 19.18 2.72 2.74
N TRP A 953 20.04 2.18 3.59
CA TRP A 953 20.27 0.73 3.67
C TRP A 953 19.36 0.07 4.68
N VAL A 954 18.22 -0.42 4.19
CA VAL A 954 17.35 -1.33 4.94
C VAL A 954 17.96 -2.73 5.01
N HIS A 955 18.66 -3.16 3.95
CA HIS A 955 19.42 -4.41 3.93
C HIS A 955 20.91 -4.13 4.22
N GLY A 956 21.45 -4.73 5.28
CA GLY A 956 22.84 -4.51 5.70
C GLY A 956 23.20 -5.31 6.94
N ALA A 957 24.42 -5.07 7.44
CA ALA A 957 24.89 -5.65 8.69
C ALA A 957 24.10 -5.10 9.87
N THR A 958 23.69 -5.98 10.77
CA THR A 958 22.97 -5.67 12.01
C THR A 958 23.83 -6.02 13.21
N PRO A 959 23.54 -5.43 14.38
CA PRO A 959 24.03 -5.95 15.66
C PRO A 959 23.71 -7.44 15.81
N SER A 960 24.42 -8.11 16.71
CA SER A 960 24.30 -9.55 16.94
C SER A 960 22.87 -10.09 16.92
N ALA A 961 22.63 -11.14 16.15
CA ALA A 961 21.37 -11.88 16.22
C ALA A 961 21.34 -12.85 17.42
N GLN A 962 22.41 -13.63 17.61
CA GLN A 962 22.56 -14.57 18.74
C GLN A 962 23.65 -14.14 19.72
N ASN A 963 24.90 -14.07 19.24
CA ASN A 963 26.08 -13.83 20.07
C ASN A 963 26.48 -12.34 20.05
N PRO A 964 26.48 -11.64 21.20
CA PRO A 964 26.77 -10.21 21.33
C PRO A 964 28.09 -9.74 20.69
N SER A 965 29.06 -10.64 20.54
CA SER A 965 30.39 -10.33 19.99
C SER A 965 30.46 -10.39 18.45
N PHE A 966 29.39 -10.82 17.76
CA PHE A 966 29.39 -10.98 16.30
C PHE A 966 28.35 -10.10 15.61
N LYS A 967 28.64 -9.67 14.38
CA LYS A 967 27.67 -9.01 13.48
C LYS A 967 26.82 -10.05 12.75
N TYR A 968 25.56 -9.72 12.45
CA TYR A 968 24.67 -10.55 11.64
C TYR A 968 24.34 -9.89 10.29
N PHE A 969 24.32 -10.67 9.21
CA PHE A 969 23.88 -10.21 7.90
C PHE A 969 22.92 -11.22 7.28
N GLN A 970 21.64 -10.83 7.17
CA GLN A 970 20.58 -11.67 6.63
C GLN A 970 20.90 -12.13 5.21
N GLY A 971 20.74 -13.43 4.94
CA GLY A 971 21.00 -14.04 3.65
C GLY A 971 22.48 -14.22 3.30
N LYS A 972 23.42 -13.56 3.99
CA LYS A 972 24.89 -13.69 3.84
C LYS A 972 25.38 -13.58 2.39
N ARG A 973 24.69 -12.80 1.54
CA ARG A 973 24.91 -12.80 0.10
C ARG A 973 25.13 -11.41 -0.49
N ARG A 974 26.23 -11.28 -1.24
CA ARG A 974 26.63 -10.11 -2.06
C ARG A 974 26.65 -8.77 -1.29
N ILE A 975 27.01 -7.69 -2.00
CA ILE A 975 26.96 -6.31 -1.51
C ILE A 975 25.51 -5.80 -1.51
N PRO A 976 24.99 -5.29 -0.38
CA PRO A 976 23.61 -4.86 -0.29
C PRO A 976 23.30 -3.63 -1.16
N VAL A 977 22.04 -3.56 -1.59
CA VAL A 977 21.50 -2.50 -2.43
C VAL A 977 20.79 -1.47 -1.55
N PRO A 978 21.05 -0.16 -1.70
CA PRO A 978 20.27 0.86 -1.01
C PRO A 978 18.85 0.96 -1.58
N LEU A 979 17.94 1.43 -0.75
CA LEU A 979 16.73 2.10 -1.22
C LEU A 979 17.07 3.55 -1.54
N VAL A 980 16.53 4.09 -2.63
CA VAL A 980 16.42 5.53 -2.85
C VAL A 980 15.09 6.00 -2.29
N ILE A 981 15.14 7.03 -1.46
CA ILE A 981 13.99 7.70 -0.85
C ILE A 981 13.93 9.10 -1.46
N LYS A 982 12.79 9.44 -2.07
CA LYS A 982 12.57 10.75 -2.66
C LYS A 982 11.32 11.41 -2.11
N ARG A 983 11.48 12.62 -1.56
CA ARG A 983 10.39 13.45 -1.03
C ARG A 983 9.80 14.34 -2.12
N TYR A 984 8.47 14.34 -2.18
CA TYR A 984 7.68 15.27 -2.98
C TYR A 984 7.00 16.33 -2.11
N VAL A 985 6.45 15.94 -0.96
CA VAL A 985 5.81 16.81 0.04
C VAL A 985 6.19 16.33 1.43
N GLY A 986 6.25 17.23 2.42
CA GLY A 986 6.44 16.91 3.83
C GLY A 986 7.57 17.68 4.53
N GLN A 987 7.62 17.56 5.85
CA GLN A 987 8.47 18.36 6.75
C GLN A 987 9.44 17.56 7.64
N SER A 988 9.30 16.24 7.71
CA SER A 988 10.10 15.36 8.58
C SER A 988 11.59 15.47 8.25
N ASP A 989 12.46 15.25 9.22
CA ASP A 989 13.88 15.07 8.90
C ASP A 989 14.15 13.67 8.33
N ILE A 990 15.33 13.48 7.76
CA ILE A 990 15.71 12.20 7.15
C ILE A 990 15.90 11.09 8.19
N SER A 991 16.25 11.42 9.44
CA SER A 991 16.43 10.46 10.52
C SER A 991 15.11 9.83 10.92
N GLN A 992 14.06 10.66 11.06
CA GLN A 992 12.70 10.21 11.33
C GLN A 992 12.22 9.28 10.22
N LEU A 993 12.25 9.71 8.95
CA LEU A 993 11.82 8.87 7.82
C LEU A 993 12.60 7.56 7.73
N ALA A 994 13.92 7.61 7.93
CA ALA A 994 14.76 6.42 7.90
C ALA A 994 14.40 5.45 9.03
N ASN A 995 14.20 5.93 10.26
CA ASN A 995 13.80 5.11 11.38
C ASN A 995 12.42 4.46 11.15
N GLU A 996 11.46 5.20 10.61
CA GLU A 996 10.12 4.72 10.26
C GLU A 996 10.18 3.61 9.20
N ILE A 997 10.95 3.80 8.13
CA ILE A 997 11.12 2.79 7.07
C ILE A 997 11.84 1.54 7.61
N LEU A 998 12.86 1.70 8.46
CA LEU A 998 13.53 0.59 9.13
C LEU A 998 12.54 -0.18 10.02
N GLY A 999 11.74 0.51 10.82
CA GLY A 999 10.70 -0.08 11.65
C GLY A 999 9.67 -0.87 10.84
N LEU A 1000 9.06 -0.23 9.84
CA LEU A 1000 8.07 -0.85 8.96
C LEU A 1000 8.62 -2.05 8.17
N SER A 1001 9.93 -2.10 7.90
CA SER A 1001 10.54 -3.30 7.30
C SER A 1001 10.58 -4.51 8.23
N LYS A 1002 10.37 -4.35 9.54
CA LYS A 1002 10.26 -5.45 10.52
C LYS A 1002 8.82 -5.87 10.82
N MET A 1003 7.86 -5.23 10.16
CA MET A 1003 6.42 -5.43 10.40
C MET A 1003 5.78 -6.36 9.37
N ASN A 1004 6.57 -7.02 8.52
CA ASN A 1004 6.07 -8.08 7.65
C ASN A 1004 5.92 -9.39 8.45
N TRP A 1005 4.71 -9.64 8.95
CA TRP A 1005 4.38 -10.84 9.72
C TRP A 1005 4.31 -12.15 8.91
N ASN A 1006 4.60 -12.14 7.60
CA ASN A 1006 4.73 -13.36 6.79
C ASN A 1006 6.09 -14.05 6.94
N THR A 1007 7.06 -13.41 7.59
CA THR A 1007 8.40 -13.95 7.72
C THR A 1007 8.96 -13.70 9.12
N PHE A 1008 9.75 -14.67 9.61
CA PHE A 1008 10.59 -14.52 10.80
C PHE A 1008 11.99 -14.02 10.49
N ASP A 1009 12.25 -13.62 9.24
CA ASP A 1009 13.47 -12.90 8.91
C ASP A 1009 13.62 -11.65 9.80
N TYR A 1010 14.86 -11.22 10.02
CA TYR A 1010 15.13 -10.05 10.88
C TYR A 1010 14.42 -8.81 10.33
N TYR A 1011 14.40 -8.66 9.00
CA TYR A 1011 13.71 -7.59 8.28
C TYR A 1011 13.36 -8.01 6.84
N SER A 1012 12.36 -7.35 6.27
CA SER A 1012 12.12 -7.26 4.83
C SER A 1012 13.02 -6.22 4.15
N ARG A 1013 13.20 -6.32 2.83
CA ARG A 1013 14.02 -5.36 2.07
C ARG A 1013 13.26 -4.08 1.72
N LEU A 1014 11.94 -4.10 1.77
CA LEU A 1014 11.04 -2.95 1.63
C LEU A 1014 10.21 -2.81 2.91
N PRO A 1015 9.70 -1.61 3.23
CA PRO A 1015 8.74 -1.45 4.30
C PRO A 1015 7.43 -2.19 3.99
N VAL A 1016 6.78 -2.73 5.02
CA VAL A 1016 5.55 -3.54 4.88
C VAL A 1016 4.42 -2.79 4.17
N THR A 1017 4.39 -1.46 4.24
CA THR A 1017 3.43 -0.60 3.51
C THR A 1017 3.47 -0.88 2.01
N LEU A 1018 4.66 -1.08 1.43
CA LEU A 1018 4.81 -1.34 0.00
C LEU A 1018 4.66 -2.81 -0.36
N GLU A 1019 5.12 -3.73 0.48
CA GLU A 1019 4.99 -5.17 0.20
C GLU A 1019 3.53 -5.59 0.20
N SER A 1020 2.81 -5.27 1.29
CA SER A 1020 1.40 -5.64 1.45
C SER A 1020 0.48 -4.98 0.43
N ALA A 1021 0.64 -3.68 0.15
CA ALA A 1021 -0.23 -2.96 -0.78
C ALA A 1021 -0.12 -3.55 -2.19
N ASN A 1022 1.09 -3.95 -2.60
CA ASN A 1022 1.30 -4.62 -3.89
C ASN A 1022 0.76 -6.06 -3.90
N ASP A 1023 0.94 -6.83 -2.83
CA ASP A 1023 0.38 -8.18 -2.71
C ASP A 1023 -1.16 -8.16 -2.74
N ILE A 1024 -1.77 -7.25 -2.00
CA ILE A 1024 -3.22 -7.04 -1.95
C ILE A 1024 -3.73 -6.56 -3.32
N ALA A 1025 -3.04 -5.63 -3.99
CA ALA A 1025 -3.42 -5.20 -5.34
C ALA A 1025 -3.36 -6.34 -6.36
N ARG A 1026 -2.36 -7.23 -6.25
CA ARG A 1026 -2.24 -8.42 -7.10
C ARG A 1026 -3.41 -9.39 -6.88
N ILE A 1027 -3.69 -9.75 -5.63
CA ILE A 1027 -4.81 -10.63 -5.27
C ILE A 1027 -6.17 -9.99 -5.62
N GLY A 1028 -6.25 -8.65 -5.49
CA GLY A 1028 -7.41 -7.82 -5.79
C GLY A 1028 -8.01 -8.01 -7.18
N VAL A 1029 -7.22 -8.49 -8.15
CA VAL A 1029 -7.69 -8.77 -9.52
C VAL A 1029 -8.79 -9.84 -9.55
N TYR A 1030 -8.82 -10.75 -8.57
CA TYR A 1030 -9.81 -11.82 -8.46
C TYR A 1030 -11.05 -11.45 -7.64
N PHE A 1031 -11.15 -10.22 -7.13
CA PHE A 1031 -12.35 -9.81 -6.41
C PHE A 1031 -13.51 -9.63 -7.40
N ASN A 1032 -14.58 -10.39 -7.19
CA ASN A 1032 -15.77 -10.35 -8.05
C ASN A 1032 -16.42 -8.95 -8.12
N ASN A 1033 -16.28 -8.15 -7.05
CA ASN A 1033 -16.78 -6.78 -6.97
C ASN A 1033 -15.71 -5.87 -6.35
N PHE A 1034 -15.35 -4.78 -7.03
CA PHE A 1034 -14.46 -3.73 -6.51
C PHE A 1034 -15.17 -2.80 -5.51
N SER A 1035 -16.11 -3.34 -4.74
CA SER A 1035 -16.84 -2.58 -3.72
C SER A 1035 -15.85 -2.12 -2.64
N PRO A 1036 -16.04 -0.93 -2.03
CA PRO A 1036 -15.18 -0.41 -0.97
C PRO A 1036 -15.41 -1.16 0.36
N MET A 1037 -15.10 -2.46 0.39
CA MET A 1037 -15.08 -3.27 1.60
C MET A 1037 -13.66 -3.33 2.17
N SER A 1038 -13.53 -3.02 3.46
CA SER A 1038 -12.30 -3.20 4.22
C SER A 1038 -12.25 -4.63 4.76
N TYR A 1039 -11.15 -5.34 4.49
CA TYR A 1039 -10.89 -6.64 5.09
C TYR A 1039 -9.68 -6.55 6.03
N ASP A 1040 -9.62 -7.47 6.99
CA ASP A 1040 -8.38 -7.69 7.73
C ASP A 1040 -7.34 -8.27 6.75
N TYR A 1041 -6.25 -7.54 6.54
CA TYR A 1041 -5.24 -7.92 5.54
C TYR A 1041 -4.61 -9.29 5.84
N ARG A 1042 -4.67 -9.76 7.10
CA ARG A 1042 -4.18 -11.09 7.52
C ARG A 1042 -4.87 -12.26 6.82
N LEU A 1043 -6.06 -12.03 6.24
CA LEU A 1043 -6.74 -13.00 5.39
C LEU A 1043 -6.02 -13.20 4.05
N LEU A 1044 -5.42 -12.14 3.52
CA LEU A 1044 -4.79 -12.10 2.20
C LEU A 1044 -3.31 -12.48 2.22
N ILE A 1045 -2.61 -12.18 3.32
CA ILE A 1045 -1.16 -12.40 3.43
C ILE A 1045 -0.75 -13.83 3.76
#